data_AF-A0A067BNM1-F1
#
_entry.id   AF-A0A067BNM1-F1
#
_cell.length_a   1.000
_cell.length_b   1.000
_cell.length_c   1.000
_cell.angle_alpha   90.00
_cell.angle_beta   90.00
_cell.angle_gamma   90.00
#
_symmetry.space_group_name_H-M   'P 1'
#
loop_
_entity.id
_entity.type
_entity.pdbx_description
1 polymer ?
#
loop_
_entity_poly.entity_id
_entity_poly.type
_entity_poly.pdbx_seq_one_letter_code
_entity_poly.pdbx_strand_id
1 'polypeptide(L)'
;MQRIIFYVCCLWNAAAPLKAWFLSRYGFVPTTTTTIVNLHWDTVLNGKFLTQLYTNAGIPLATPLTATRYLNVFMDFKILPRSIGTWAGSYAGTETVYQMDLDGRPLRRSLDGAAEVAAFNAALSAFTASGFNLWGTELIRSYVPPTTSFGSLQDVAEAVLCLKGMSLETFSSGAATYEISGRDLFATVLGGSGYINSIFAPRETAWWCSIQYVDPATNAPNRTQCFERMSVALPAFFVGKYISLNSGSRYVDNADVVAGATIGNLQSYHYKHHEVQPLASIKLATLGNRTTWAAWIPEVIATVAQTPVDTSDAIEELCFVGDGCFAACLNETASGGTTYTYRRGGECVGTIDSVAISLHELYSDSACLGLGTGTSHIQVTYLNHAGVRSTRVASQAASPMAILACIVGGRVPNGDYLPSNFIDMVSRGTEASLVVTSSNGSEAIMLNCIALISLLGYVYFLLWIAIFAWRTLRWVAVLANTNENVAQLRFSTYRANLSTRVWMHERSTMSVTGFLGLVAWHLGASQCKCVWRNTASVADDPAYVCSINPVGHVLEISEVVRLLSHAWVFFALAFLDLFPGLTVHFAGYAVAVVLLALIPLLLWAIPLAYMMRVWASTPWLQWMHSHLFLALLWLTVLWLMRSRCFAPYRRLVERCLHCVGLRKQRIDAKSPLRSILGAYFWTDAVDVHDDDTAYVPLSLLLQTKDVAMDRICDHEYWLCQEDFDARDWSHTLPTTHPKWVLEHRGYYVRGIK
;
A
#
# COMPACT_ATOMS: atom_id res chain seq x y z
N MET A 1 51.90 8.52 18.31
CA MET A 1 50.66 7.71 18.51
C MET A 1 49.45 8.56 18.89
N GLN A 2 49.48 9.34 19.99
CA GLN A 2 48.33 10.20 20.41
C GLN A 2 47.86 11.22 19.36
N ARG A 3 48.78 11.85 18.59
CA ARG A 3 48.41 12.77 17.50
C ARG A 3 47.65 12.07 16.36
N ILE A 4 48.05 10.86 15.99
CA ILE A 4 47.38 10.07 14.92
C ILE A 4 45.99 9.63 15.40
N ILE A 5 45.88 9.15 16.63
CA ILE A 5 44.59 8.76 17.23
C ILE A 5 43.65 9.97 17.34
N PHE A 6 44.17 11.15 17.72
CA PHE A 6 43.41 12.39 17.75
C PHE A 6 42.94 12.82 16.34
N TYR A 7 43.81 12.79 15.33
CA TYR A 7 43.42 13.07 13.95
C TYR A 7 42.39 12.07 13.43
N VAL A 8 42.52 10.79 13.75
CA VAL A 8 41.55 9.75 13.41
C VAL A 8 40.22 9.98 14.14
N CYS A 9 40.21 10.36 15.41
CA CYS A 9 38.99 10.70 16.16
C CYS A 9 38.32 12.00 15.65
N CYS A 10 39.11 13.00 15.25
CA CYS A 10 38.62 14.23 14.64
C CYS A 10 38.07 13.98 13.24
N LEU A 11 38.76 13.19 12.40
CA LEU A 11 38.26 12.71 11.10
C LEU A 11 37.01 11.84 11.28
N TRP A 12 36.97 10.98 12.30
CA TRP A 12 35.81 10.17 12.64
C TRP A 12 34.62 11.06 13.02
N ASN A 13 34.81 12.08 13.86
CA ASN A 13 33.73 12.99 14.24
C ASN A 13 33.33 13.94 13.10
N ALA A 14 34.28 14.39 12.28
CA ALA A 14 34.02 15.20 11.09
C ALA A 14 33.32 14.39 9.97
N ALA A 15 33.60 13.10 9.86
CA ALA A 15 32.92 12.17 8.96
C ALA A 15 31.59 11.66 9.52
N ALA A 16 31.11 12.14 10.68
CA ALA A 16 29.79 11.79 11.22
C ALA A 16 28.63 11.90 10.19
N PRO A 17 28.57 12.91 9.31
CA PRO A 17 27.52 13.00 8.28
C PRO A 17 27.62 11.88 7.24
N LEU A 18 28.84 11.59 6.76
CA LEU A 18 29.10 10.53 5.78
C LEU A 18 28.91 9.14 6.38
N LYS A 19 29.26 8.95 7.65
CA LYS A 19 29.01 7.71 8.39
C LYS A 19 27.53 7.50 8.66
N ALA A 20 26.81 8.54 9.10
CA ALA A 20 25.37 8.46 9.31
C ALA A 20 24.64 8.15 8.00
N TRP A 21 25.08 8.73 6.88
CA TRP A 21 24.52 8.47 5.55
C TRP A 21 24.86 7.06 5.01
N PHE A 22 26.14 6.72 4.89
CA PHE A 22 26.60 5.45 4.32
C PHE A 22 26.25 4.24 5.21
N LEU A 23 26.15 4.46 6.53
CA LEU A 23 25.66 3.48 7.50
C LEU A 23 24.18 3.72 7.83
N SER A 24 23.42 4.52 7.10
CA SER A 24 21.97 4.45 7.23
C SER A 24 21.46 3.38 6.25
N ARG A 25 20.65 2.44 6.73
CA ARG A 25 20.10 1.35 5.89
C ARG A 25 19.02 1.86 4.90
N TYR A 26 18.87 3.17 4.71
CA TYR A 26 17.70 3.77 4.10
C TYR A 26 17.94 4.08 2.62
N GLY A 27 17.73 3.08 1.78
CA GLY A 27 17.29 3.33 0.41
C GLY A 27 15.83 3.78 0.43
N PHE A 28 15.40 4.59 -0.53
CA PHE A 28 13.99 4.88 -0.75
C PHE A 28 13.25 3.56 -1.00
N VAL A 29 12.60 2.99 0.02
CA VAL A 29 11.85 1.75 -0.09
C VAL A 29 10.49 2.06 -0.72
N PRO A 30 10.02 1.26 -1.71
CA PRO A 30 8.66 1.38 -2.23
C PRO A 30 7.63 1.30 -1.08
N THR A 31 6.76 2.30 -1.01
CA THR A 31 5.70 2.38 0.00
C THR A 31 4.51 1.51 -0.33
N THR A 32 4.40 1.05 -1.58
CA THR A 32 3.31 0.23 -2.09
C THR A 32 3.85 -1.06 -2.69
N THR A 33 3.17 -2.16 -2.39
CA THR A 33 3.36 -3.46 -3.04
C THR A 33 2.03 -3.86 -3.65
N THR A 34 2.01 -4.03 -4.97
CA THR A 34 0.83 -4.51 -5.70
C THR A 34 1.06 -5.95 -6.09
N THR A 35 0.12 -6.82 -5.72
CA THR A 35 0.05 -8.20 -6.17
C THR A 35 -1.17 -8.38 -7.05
N ILE A 36 -0.99 -9.06 -8.18
CA ILE A 36 -2.08 -9.38 -9.13
C ILE A 36 -2.24 -10.90 -9.10
N VAL A 37 -3.41 -11.36 -8.70
CA VAL A 37 -3.77 -12.78 -8.66
C VAL A 37 -4.81 -13.04 -9.73
N ASN A 38 -4.50 -13.90 -10.70
CA ASN A 38 -5.52 -14.36 -11.64
C ASN A 38 -6.55 -15.19 -10.88
N LEU A 39 -7.81 -14.79 -10.98
CA LEU A 39 -8.91 -15.54 -10.43
C LEU A 39 -9.23 -16.68 -11.39
N HIS A 40 -9.43 -17.87 -10.86
CA HIS A 40 -10.16 -18.94 -11.50
C HIS A 40 -11.57 -18.99 -10.91
N TRP A 41 -12.50 -19.71 -11.55
CA TRP A 41 -13.89 -19.74 -11.08
C TRP A 41 -14.03 -20.39 -9.70
N ASP A 42 -13.14 -21.32 -9.38
CA ASP A 42 -13.01 -22.03 -8.11
C ASP A 42 -12.17 -21.27 -7.07
N THR A 43 -11.56 -20.14 -7.42
CA THR A 43 -10.76 -19.34 -6.48
C THR A 43 -11.60 -18.87 -5.31
N VAL A 44 -11.20 -19.20 -4.09
CA VAL A 44 -11.90 -18.81 -2.87
C VAL A 44 -11.45 -17.42 -2.44
N LEU A 45 -12.41 -16.51 -2.33
CA LEU A 45 -12.23 -15.13 -1.89
C LEU A 45 -12.54 -15.00 -0.40
N ASN A 46 -11.75 -14.21 0.35
CA ASN A 46 -11.97 -14.03 1.79
C ASN A 46 -13.31 -13.37 2.12
N GLY A 47 -13.90 -13.75 3.25
CA GLY A 47 -15.24 -13.31 3.65
C GLY A 47 -15.36 -11.82 3.97
N LYS A 48 -14.30 -11.18 4.50
CA LYS A 48 -14.30 -9.74 4.79
C LYS A 48 -14.41 -8.91 3.52
N PHE A 49 -13.65 -9.27 2.49
CA PHE A 49 -13.69 -8.68 1.16
C PHE A 49 -15.07 -8.82 0.54
N LEU A 50 -15.64 -10.02 0.60
CA LEU A 50 -16.98 -10.26 0.10
C LEU A 50 -18.03 -9.44 0.85
N THR A 51 -17.92 -9.32 2.16
CA THR A 51 -18.85 -8.51 2.96
C THR A 51 -18.82 -7.04 2.52
N GLN A 52 -17.61 -6.47 2.35
CA GLN A 52 -17.44 -5.10 1.86
C GLN A 52 -17.93 -4.93 0.42
N LEU A 53 -17.59 -5.89 -0.45
CA LEU A 53 -18.01 -5.94 -1.86
C LEU A 53 -19.54 -5.87 -1.99
N TYR A 54 -20.26 -6.72 -1.25
CA TYR A 54 -21.73 -6.80 -1.32
C TYR A 54 -22.39 -5.59 -0.65
N THR A 55 -21.82 -5.09 0.46
CA THR A 55 -22.32 -3.88 1.13
C THR A 55 -22.18 -2.66 0.22
N ASN A 56 -21.02 -2.47 -0.42
CA ASN A 56 -20.79 -1.37 -1.36
C ASN A 56 -21.63 -1.50 -2.64
N ALA A 57 -21.98 -2.73 -3.03
CA ALA A 57 -22.94 -2.99 -4.10
C ALA A 57 -24.41 -2.77 -3.71
N GLY A 58 -24.70 -2.40 -2.45
CA GLY A 58 -26.06 -2.21 -1.96
C GLY A 58 -26.86 -3.51 -1.82
N ILE A 59 -26.18 -4.67 -1.78
CA ILE A 59 -26.84 -5.97 -1.56
C ILE A 59 -27.00 -6.16 -0.05
N PRO A 60 -28.24 -6.27 0.48
CA PRO A 60 -28.46 -6.43 1.90
C PRO A 60 -27.91 -7.77 2.38
N LEU A 61 -27.05 -7.71 3.40
CA LEU A 61 -26.48 -8.87 4.07
C LEU A 61 -27.11 -9.03 5.46
N ALA A 62 -27.63 -10.22 5.76
CA ALA A 62 -28.13 -10.53 7.11
C ALA A 62 -26.98 -10.74 8.11
N THR A 63 -25.85 -11.26 7.63
CA THR A 63 -24.63 -11.52 8.38
C THR A 63 -23.41 -11.29 7.48
N PRO A 64 -22.21 -11.05 8.05
CA PRO A 64 -20.97 -11.06 7.28
C PRO A 64 -20.86 -12.35 6.45
N LEU A 65 -20.38 -12.23 5.22
CA LEU A 65 -20.19 -13.36 4.31
C LEU A 65 -18.97 -14.17 4.73
N THR A 66 -19.09 -15.50 4.61
CA THR A 66 -17.96 -16.41 4.71
C THR A 66 -17.18 -16.43 3.39
N ALA A 67 -15.96 -16.95 3.42
CA ALA A 67 -15.18 -17.14 2.21
C ALA A 67 -15.92 -18.05 1.21
N THR A 68 -15.95 -17.67 -0.06
CA THR A 68 -16.64 -18.46 -1.10
C THR A 68 -15.92 -18.39 -2.45
N ARG A 69 -16.24 -19.32 -3.35
CA ARG A 69 -15.69 -19.38 -4.71
C ARG A 69 -16.09 -18.14 -5.50
N TYR A 70 -15.20 -17.62 -6.34
CA TYR A 70 -15.47 -16.49 -7.24
C TYR A 70 -16.69 -16.75 -8.13
N LEU A 71 -16.93 -18.01 -8.51
CA LEU A 71 -18.13 -18.44 -9.21
C LEU A 71 -19.44 -17.96 -8.55
N ASN A 72 -19.51 -18.03 -7.22
CA ASN A 72 -20.69 -17.61 -6.45
C ASN A 72 -20.86 -16.08 -6.48
N VAL A 73 -19.75 -15.34 -6.44
CA VAL A 73 -19.74 -13.88 -6.60
C VAL A 73 -20.19 -13.50 -8.00
N PHE A 74 -19.66 -14.18 -9.02
CA PHE A 74 -20.06 -13.96 -10.40
C PHE A 74 -21.56 -14.19 -10.61
N MET A 75 -22.12 -15.27 -10.07
CA MET A 75 -23.56 -15.54 -10.15
C MET A 75 -24.38 -14.45 -9.46
N ASP A 76 -23.97 -14.00 -8.28
CA ASP A 76 -24.69 -12.94 -7.57
C ASP A 76 -24.68 -11.63 -8.36
N PHE A 77 -23.53 -11.19 -8.84
CA PHE A 77 -23.43 -9.89 -9.52
C PHE A 77 -23.97 -9.90 -10.95
N LYS A 78 -23.97 -11.06 -11.63
CA LYS A 78 -24.45 -11.17 -13.00
C LYS A 78 -25.95 -11.35 -13.12
N ILE A 79 -26.55 -12.09 -12.18
CA ILE A 79 -28.00 -12.29 -12.14
C ILE A 79 -28.69 -11.01 -11.60
N LEU A 80 -27.97 -10.13 -10.90
CA LEU A 80 -28.49 -8.93 -10.26
C LEU A 80 -28.13 -7.63 -11.00
N PRO A 81 -29.00 -7.06 -11.85
CA PRO A 81 -28.97 -5.62 -12.06
C PRO A 81 -29.61 -4.94 -10.84
N ARG A 82 -28.95 -4.97 -9.69
CA ARG A 82 -29.46 -4.30 -8.47
C ARG A 82 -28.89 -2.88 -8.39
N SER A 83 -29.65 -1.97 -9.00
CA SER A 83 -29.48 -0.51 -8.98
C SER A 83 -28.34 0.05 -9.84
N ILE A 84 -28.69 0.38 -11.09
CA ILE A 84 -27.89 1.24 -11.98
C ILE A 84 -27.50 2.56 -11.28
N GLY A 85 -28.36 3.08 -10.40
CA GLY A 85 -28.14 4.35 -9.69
C GLY A 85 -26.99 4.34 -8.67
N THR A 86 -26.80 3.26 -7.90
CA THR A 86 -25.74 3.19 -6.87
C THR A 86 -24.39 2.82 -7.51
N TRP A 87 -24.45 1.97 -8.54
CA TRP A 87 -23.28 1.55 -9.31
C TRP A 87 -22.71 2.68 -10.18
N ALA A 88 -23.56 3.52 -10.78
CA ALA A 88 -23.11 4.75 -11.45
C ALA A 88 -22.67 5.84 -10.46
N GLY A 89 -23.26 5.87 -9.25
CA GLY A 89 -22.92 6.82 -8.20
C GLY A 89 -21.52 6.63 -7.61
N SER A 90 -20.98 5.41 -7.58
CA SER A 90 -19.63 5.13 -7.06
C SER A 90 -18.49 5.64 -7.96
N TYR A 91 -18.79 6.01 -9.22
CA TYR A 91 -17.84 6.63 -10.14
C TYR A 91 -17.77 8.16 -10.02
N ALA A 92 -18.75 8.79 -9.36
CA ALA A 92 -18.79 10.23 -9.17
C ALA A 92 -17.65 10.70 -8.23
N GLY A 93 -16.80 11.63 -8.69
CA GLY A 93 -15.69 12.19 -7.91
C GLY A 93 -14.32 11.51 -8.08
N THR A 94 -14.18 10.57 -9.02
CA THR A 94 -12.91 9.88 -9.35
C THR A 94 -12.02 10.64 -10.35
N GLU A 95 -12.32 11.92 -10.57
CA GLU A 95 -11.77 12.84 -11.58
C GLU A 95 -10.25 13.11 -11.47
N THR A 96 -9.58 12.57 -10.44
CA THR A 96 -8.16 12.80 -10.13
C THR A 96 -7.27 11.57 -10.30
N VAL A 97 -7.81 10.44 -10.77
CA VAL A 97 -7.01 9.23 -11.03
C VAL A 97 -6.40 9.31 -12.43
N TYR A 98 -5.08 9.09 -12.51
CA TYR A 98 -4.27 9.30 -13.70
C TYR A 98 -4.75 8.52 -14.93
N GLN A 99 -4.66 9.22 -16.06
CA GLN A 99 -5.36 9.04 -17.32
C GLN A 99 -4.81 7.91 -18.23
N MET A 100 -3.87 7.08 -17.75
CA MET A 100 -3.32 5.97 -18.55
C MET A 100 -4.05 4.64 -18.35
N ASP A 101 -4.95 4.55 -17.36
CA ASP A 101 -5.73 3.34 -17.06
C ASP A 101 -7.15 3.35 -17.70
N LEU A 102 -7.42 4.26 -18.66
CA LEU A 102 -8.77 4.59 -19.15
C LEU A 102 -8.91 4.69 -20.70
N ASP A 103 -7.95 4.23 -21.50
CA ASP A 103 -7.98 4.43 -22.97
C ASP A 103 -8.10 3.15 -23.84
N GLY A 104 -9.23 3.06 -24.57
CA GLY A 104 -9.65 1.96 -25.45
C GLY A 104 -11.03 2.22 -26.16
N ARG A 105 -11.05 2.40 -27.50
CA ARG A 105 -12.20 2.70 -28.42
C ARG A 105 -12.38 1.85 -29.73
N PRO A 106 -13.37 0.98 -29.94
CA PRO A 106 -13.47 0.15 -31.15
C PRO A 106 -14.08 0.86 -32.39
N LEU A 107 -13.63 0.46 -33.60
CA LEU A 107 -14.11 0.92 -34.92
C LEU A 107 -14.92 -0.15 -35.68
N ARG A 108 -15.97 0.27 -36.39
CA ARG A 108 -16.52 -0.43 -37.57
C ARG A 108 -16.81 0.59 -38.68
N ARG A 109 -16.33 0.27 -39.88
CA ARG A 109 -16.24 1.11 -41.10
C ARG A 109 -17.41 2.09 -41.34
N SER A 110 -17.11 3.37 -41.28
CA SER A 110 -17.61 4.41 -42.20
C SER A 110 -16.48 5.43 -42.39
N LEU A 111 -16.41 6.08 -43.55
CA LEU A 111 -15.22 6.79 -44.04
C LEU A 111 -14.99 8.20 -43.42
N ASP A 112 -15.72 8.60 -42.37
CA ASP A 112 -15.49 9.88 -41.67
C ASP A 112 -16.04 9.87 -40.22
N GLY A 113 -15.26 9.36 -39.28
CA GLY A 113 -15.64 9.33 -37.86
C GLY A 113 -15.78 10.70 -37.20
N ALA A 114 -15.18 11.75 -37.74
CA ALA A 114 -15.31 13.11 -37.22
C ALA A 114 -16.69 13.71 -37.55
N ALA A 115 -17.18 13.48 -38.78
CA ALA A 115 -18.51 13.88 -39.18
C ALA A 115 -19.61 13.17 -38.36
N GLU A 116 -19.43 11.89 -38.04
CA GLU A 116 -20.38 11.14 -37.22
C GLU A 116 -20.44 11.64 -35.77
N VAL A 117 -19.29 11.93 -35.15
CA VAL A 117 -19.25 12.51 -33.79
C VAL A 117 -19.88 13.89 -33.76
N ALA A 118 -19.64 14.72 -34.78
CA ALA A 118 -20.28 16.03 -34.88
C ALA A 118 -21.80 15.92 -35.04
N ALA A 119 -22.28 15.01 -35.91
CA ALA A 119 -23.70 14.76 -36.11
C ALA A 119 -24.38 14.23 -34.83
N PHE A 120 -23.68 13.37 -34.11
CA PHE A 120 -24.10 12.82 -32.84
C PHE A 120 -24.21 13.87 -31.73
N ASN A 121 -23.16 14.68 -31.53
CA ASN A 121 -23.13 15.74 -30.53
C ASN A 121 -24.19 16.82 -30.80
N ALA A 122 -24.48 17.12 -32.07
CA ALA A 122 -25.56 18.04 -32.42
C ALA A 122 -26.96 17.49 -32.06
N ALA A 123 -27.11 16.16 -32.00
CA ALA A 123 -28.36 15.49 -31.63
C ALA A 123 -28.47 15.17 -30.12
N LEU A 124 -27.36 15.30 -29.37
CA LEU A 124 -27.27 14.99 -27.94
C LEU A 124 -28.32 15.74 -27.11
N SER A 125 -28.54 17.03 -27.36
CA SER A 125 -29.50 17.84 -26.60
C SER A 125 -30.93 17.34 -26.70
N ALA A 126 -31.36 16.94 -27.91
CA ALA A 126 -32.68 16.35 -28.13
C ALA A 126 -32.80 15.00 -27.40
N PHE A 127 -31.76 14.18 -27.47
CA PHE A 127 -31.72 12.88 -26.80
C PHE A 127 -31.74 13.00 -25.26
N THR A 128 -30.97 13.92 -24.68
CA THR A 128 -30.94 14.15 -23.23
C THR A 128 -32.27 14.71 -22.72
N ALA A 129 -32.98 15.48 -23.55
CA ALA A 129 -34.29 16.04 -23.22
C ALA A 129 -35.42 14.99 -23.29
N SER A 130 -35.45 14.16 -24.33
CA SER A 130 -36.50 13.14 -24.51
C SER A 130 -36.26 11.88 -23.68
N GLY A 131 -35.00 11.53 -23.44
CA GLY A 131 -34.60 10.23 -22.90
C GLY A 131 -34.96 9.06 -23.83
N PHE A 132 -34.63 7.86 -23.40
CA PHE A 132 -34.84 6.61 -24.11
C PHE A 132 -35.59 5.60 -23.24
N ASN A 133 -36.78 5.11 -23.65
CA ASN A 133 -37.48 4.08 -22.87
C ASN A 133 -36.85 2.70 -23.07
N LEU A 134 -36.04 2.26 -22.11
CA LEU A 134 -35.48 0.92 -22.08
C LEU A 134 -36.46 0.00 -21.34
N TRP A 135 -37.36 -0.62 -22.11
CA TRP A 135 -38.34 -1.60 -21.61
C TRP A 135 -39.38 -0.98 -20.66
N GLY A 136 -40.66 -1.03 -21.03
CA GLY A 136 -41.71 -0.43 -20.21
C GLY A 136 -41.53 1.09 -20.05
N THR A 137 -41.47 1.58 -18.80
CA THR A 137 -41.41 3.02 -18.46
C THR A 137 -40.02 3.52 -18.04
N GLU A 138 -38.99 2.69 -18.08
CA GLU A 138 -37.65 3.08 -17.61
C GLU A 138 -36.93 3.95 -18.65
N LEU A 139 -36.51 5.15 -18.24
CA LEU A 139 -35.98 6.17 -19.15
C LEU A 139 -34.46 6.33 -18.97
N ILE A 140 -33.68 5.90 -19.96
CA ILE A 140 -32.23 6.07 -20.01
C ILE A 140 -31.85 7.40 -20.64
N ARG A 141 -30.95 8.12 -19.97
CA ARG A 141 -30.37 9.38 -20.44
C ARG A 141 -28.85 9.32 -20.62
N SER A 142 -28.23 8.22 -20.18
CA SER A 142 -26.78 8.01 -20.17
C SER A 142 -26.41 6.90 -21.14
N TYR A 143 -25.41 7.15 -21.99
CA TYR A 143 -24.96 6.20 -23.01
C TYR A 143 -23.51 6.51 -23.41
N VAL A 144 -22.94 5.64 -24.23
CA VAL A 144 -21.54 5.74 -24.68
C VAL A 144 -21.47 6.46 -26.05
N PRO A 145 -20.82 7.62 -26.14
CA PRO A 145 -20.76 8.39 -27.39
C PRO A 145 -19.86 7.71 -28.45
N PRO A 146 -20.10 7.95 -29.75
CA PRO A 146 -19.13 7.64 -30.80
C PRO A 146 -17.86 8.47 -30.60
N THR A 147 -16.72 7.99 -31.10
CA THR A 147 -15.42 8.64 -30.85
C THR A 147 -14.57 8.70 -32.14
N THR A 148 -13.66 9.68 -32.23
CA THR A 148 -12.81 9.92 -33.41
C THR A 148 -11.47 9.18 -33.41
N SER A 149 -11.20 8.30 -32.44
CA SER A 149 -9.90 7.63 -32.23
C SER A 149 -10.07 6.12 -32.08
N PHE A 150 -9.01 5.35 -32.34
CA PHE A 150 -8.95 3.90 -32.13
C PHE A 150 -8.78 3.52 -30.66
N GLY A 151 -9.14 2.27 -30.34
CA GLY A 151 -8.83 1.48 -29.17
C GLY A 151 -9.82 0.29 -29.00
N SER A 152 -9.92 -0.24 -27.80
CA SER A 152 -10.57 -1.51 -27.48
C SER A 152 -11.95 -1.37 -26.84
N LEU A 153 -12.87 -2.29 -27.15
CA LEU A 153 -14.22 -2.41 -26.54
C LEU A 153 -14.18 -2.75 -25.03
N GLN A 154 -12.98 -2.91 -24.45
CA GLN A 154 -12.75 -3.30 -23.06
C GLN A 154 -13.08 -2.19 -22.05
N ASP A 155 -13.19 -0.96 -22.53
CA ASP A 155 -13.39 0.22 -21.69
C ASP A 155 -14.86 0.52 -21.36
N VAL A 156 -15.79 -0.25 -21.93
CA VAL A 156 -17.19 0.18 -21.98
C VAL A 156 -18.23 -0.85 -21.51
N ALA A 157 -17.96 -2.17 -21.43
CA ALA A 157 -19.07 -3.10 -21.21
C ALA A 157 -18.79 -4.42 -20.45
N GLU A 158 -19.59 -4.62 -19.39
CA GLU A 158 -20.36 -5.83 -19.01
C GLU A 158 -19.75 -7.00 -18.21
N ALA A 159 -18.52 -6.91 -17.74
CA ALA A 159 -18.07 -7.79 -16.64
C ALA A 159 -17.08 -7.09 -15.71
N VAL A 160 -17.09 -5.76 -15.72
CA VAL A 160 -16.21 -4.98 -14.87
C VAL A 160 -16.90 -4.85 -13.52
N LEU A 161 -16.72 -5.83 -12.65
CA LEU A 161 -16.91 -5.70 -11.20
C LEU A 161 -15.87 -4.70 -10.61
N CYS A 162 -15.59 -3.55 -11.27
CA CYS A 162 -14.70 -2.52 -10.72
C CYS A 162 -15.44 -1.78 -9.60
N LEU A 163 -15.45 -2.41 -8.44
CA LEU A 163 -15.45 -1.67 -7.18
C LEU A 163 -13.99 -1.33 -6.90
N LYS A 164 -13.56 -0.19 -7.46
CA LYS A 164 -12.20 0.34 -7.32
C LYS A 164 -11.89 0.63 -5.85
N GLY A 165 -10.75 0.14 -5.37
CA GLY A 165 -10.12 0.63 -4.13
C GLY A 165 -10.91 0.37 -2.84
N MET A 166 -11.52 -0.80 -2.67
CA MET A 166 -12.17 -1.12 -1.38
C MET A 166 -11.11 -1.41 -0.31
N SER A 167 -11.02 -0.56 0.70
CA SER A 167 -10.18 -0.83 1.87
C SER A 167 -10.86 -1.88 2.75
N LEU A 168 -10.20 -3.00 3.00
CA LEU A 168 -10.71 -4.00 3.94
C LEU A 168 -10.68 -3.50 5.39
N GLU A 169 -9.59 -2.81 5.73
CA GLU A 169 -9.34 -2.26 7.06
C GLU A 169 -8.54 -0.97 6.88
N THR A 170 -8.99 0.12 7.50
CA THR A 170 -8.22 1.36 7.59
C THR A 170 -7.41 1.30 8.89
N PHE A 171 -6.21 0.72 8.87
CA PHE A 171 -5.29 0.95 9.98
C PHE A 171 -4.67 2.33 9.83
N SER A 172 -4.49 3.04 10.94
CA SER A 172 -3.80 4.33 10.98
C SER A 172 -2.36 4.26 10.43
N SER A 173 -1.80 3.05 10.36
CA SER A 173 -0.44 2.74 9.93
C SER A 173 -0.35 1.96 8.61
N GLY A 174 -1.39 1.87 7.79
CA GLY A 174 -1.31 1.20 6.47
C GLY A 174 -2.67 0.78 5.91
N ALA A 175 -2.76 0.61 4.58
CA ALA A 175 -3.98 0.19 3.90
C ALA A 175 -3.71 -1.02 3.00
N ALA A 176 -4.65 -1.97 3.00
CA ALA A 176 -4.74 -3.00 1.98
C ALA A 176 -6.02 -2.75 1.18
N THR A 177 -5.85 -2.48 -0.11
CA THR A 177 -6.93 -2.21 -1.05
C THR A 177 -7.08 -3.38 -1.99
N TYR A 178 -8.32 -3.78 -2.22
CA TYR A 178 -8.67 -4.91 -3.07
C TYR A 178 -9.52 -4.41 -4.24
N GLU A 179 -9.21 -4.90 -5.43
CA GLU A 179 -9.90 -4.58 -6.67
C GLU A 179 -10.00 -5.83 -7.55
N ILE A 180 -11.21 -6.14 -8.04
CA ILE A 180 -11.38 -7.16 -9.09
C ILE A 180 -11.37 -6.46 -10.43
N SER A 181 -10.37 -6.79 -11.26
CA SER A 181 -10.23 -6.33 -12.64
C SER A 181 -10.59 -7.45 -13.62
N GLY A 182 -11.29 -7.13 -14.72
CA GLY A 182 -11.42 -8.03 -15.87
C GLY A 182 -10.18 -8.03 -16.78
N ARG A 183 -10.17 -8.84 -17.85
CA ARG A 183 -9.05 -8.99 -18.80
C ARG A 183 -8.89 -7.82 -19.78
N ASP A 184 -7.63 -7.55 -20.12
CA ASP A 184 -7.17 -6.85 -21.33
C ASP A 184 -7.47 -7.71 -22.59
N LEU A 185 -8.50 -7.31 -23.35
CA LEU A 185 -9.07 -8.05 -24.47
C LEU A 185 -8.17 -8.06 -25.72
N PHE A 186 -6.90 -7.62 -25.63
CA PHE A 186 -5.97 -7.51 -26.75
C PHE A 186 -5.81 -8.81 -27.58
N ALA A 187 -5.87 -9.99 -26.93
CA ALA A 187 -5.79 -11.28 -27.61
C ALA A 187 -7.09 -11.65 -28.36
N THR A 188 -8.24 -11.17 -27.88
CA THR A 188 -9.57 -11.40 -28.48
C THR A 188 -9.84 -10.42 -29.63
N VAL A 189 -9.18 -9.25 -29.61
CA VAL A 189 -9.25 -8.20 -30.64
C VAL A 189 -8.70 -8.66 -32.00
N LEU A 190 -7.72 -9.58 -32.03
CA LEU A 190 -7.20 -10.15 -33.28
C LEU A 190 -8.17 -11.14 -33.94
N GLY A 191 -9.22 -11.59 -33.24
CA GLY A 191 -10.17 -12.62 -33.69
C GLY A 191 -11.45 -12.12 -34.39
N GLY A 192 -11.68 -10.82 -34.50
CA GLY A 192 -12.82 -10.27 -35.24
C GLY A 192 -13.83 -9.51 -34.39
N SER A 193 -14.40 -8.47 -35.00
CA SER A 193 -15.22 -7.44 -34.35
C SER A 193 -16.48 -7.95 -33.63
N GLY A 194 -16.61 -7.59 -32.36
CA GLY A 194 -17.88 -7.28 -31.70
C GLY A 194 -18.51 -8.45 -30.98
N TYR A 195 -18.21 -8.60 -29.68
CA TYR A 195 -18.72 -9.66 -28.82
C TYR A 195 -19.87 -9.21 -27.87
N ILE A 196 -20.18 -7.91 -27.74
CA ILE A 196 -21.06 -7.39 -26.65
C ILE A 196 -22.20 -6.48 -27.19
N ASN A 197 -22.87 -6.87 -28.28
CA ASN A 197 -23.71 -5.94 -29.06
C ASN A 197 -25.11 -5.64 -28.49
N SER A 198 -25.61 -6.37 -27.50
CA SER A 198 -26.98 -6.18 -27.00
C SER A 198 -27.13 -5.00 -26.03
N ILE A 199 -26.14 -4.69 -25.18
CA ILE A 199 -26.12 -3.43 -24.39
C ILE A 199 -26.05 -2.21 -25.31
N PHE A 200 -25.45 -2.37 -26.48
CA PHE A 200 -25.35 -1.27 -27.43
C PHE A 200 -26.61 -1.09 -28.26
N ALA A 201 -27.71 -1.83 -28.04
CA ALA A 201 -28.95 -1.61 -28.76
C ALA A 201 -29.48 -0.15 -28.65
N PRO A 202 -29.41 0.53 -27.48
CA PRO A 202 -29.72 1.96 -27.38
C PRO A 202 -28.71 2.85 -28.11
N ARG A 203 -27.42 2.48 -28.11
CA ARG A 203 -26.37 3.18 -28.89
C ARG A 203 -26.60 3.04 -30.39
N GLU A 204 -26.89 1.84 -30.89
CA GLU A 204 -27.22 1.55 -32.28
C GLU A 204 -28.51 2.25 -32.70
N THR A 205 -29.49 2.34 -31.81
CA THR A 205 -30.70 3.14 -32.02
C THR A 205 -30.38 4.63 -32.11
N ALA A 206 -29.57 5.15 -31.20
CA ALA A 206 -29.16 6.54 -31.22
C ALA A 206 -28.32 6.86 -32.46
N TRP A 207 -27.43 5.97 -32.85
CA TRP A 207 -26.63 6.07 -34.07
C TRP A 207 -27.51 6.01 -35.32
N TRP A 208 -28.41 5.04 -35.42
CA TRP A 208 -29.32 4.92 -36.56
C TRP A 208 -30.23 6.15 -36.69
N CYS A 209 -30.83 6.61 -35.59
CA CYS A 209 -31.67 7.81 -35.60
C CYS A 209 -30.88 9.10 -35.86
N SER A 210 -29.61 9.19 -35.45
CA SER A 210 -28.80 10.40 -35.65
C SER A 210 -28.15 10.47 -37.03
N ILE A 211 -27.81 9.33 -37.64
CA ILE A 211 -26.96 9.27 -38.83
C ILE A 211 -27.67 8.64 -40.02
N GLN A 212 -28.45 7.58 -39.84
CA GLN A 212 -29.00 6.78 -40.93
C GLN A 212 -30.49 7.02 -41.23
N TYR A 213 -31.25 7.53 -40.27
CA TYR A 213 -32.68 7.72 -40.44
C TYR A 213 -32.99 8.83 -41.44
N VAL A 214 -33.78 8.47 -42.45
CA VAL A 214 -34.40 9.38 -43.40
C VAL A 214 -35.91 9.19 -43.25
N ASP A 215 -36.64 10.28 -43.03
CA ASP A 215 -38.09 10.23 -42.93
C ASP A 215 -38.67 9.84 -44.30
N PRO A 216 -39.38 8.71 -44.40
CA PRO A 216 -39.90 8.21 -45.67
C PRO A 216 -40.94 9.14 -46.30
N ALA A 217 -41.60 10.01 -45.53
CA ALA A 217 -42.57 10.96 -46.07
C ALA A 217 -41.91 12.18 -46.74
N THR A 218 -40.76 12.61 -46.22
CA THR A 218 -40.07 13.83 -46.69
C THR A 218 -38.78 13.53 -47.46
N ASN A 219 -38.32 12.27 -47.43
CA ASN A 219 -37.04 11.79 -47.96
C ASN A 219 -35.83 12.61 -47.47
N ALA A 220 -35.94 13.18 -46.27
CA ALA A 220 -34.92 14.00 -45.62
C ALA A 220 -34.60 13.48 -44.21
N PRO A 221 -33.39 13.73 -43.66
CA PRO A 221 -33.05 13.32 -42.31
C PRO A 221 -33.94 14.01 -41.27
N ASN A 222 -34.64 13.24 -40.43
CA ASN A 222 -35.49 13.79 -39.36
C ASN A 222 -35.27 13.05 -38.02
N ARG A 223 -34.18 13.41 -37.35
CA ARG A 223 -33.72 12.74 -36.12
C ARG A 223 -34.75 12.79 -34.99
N THR A 224 -35.40 13.94 -34.82
CA THR A 224 -36.42 14.14 -33.77
C THR A 224 -37.58 13.19 -33.95
N GLN A 225 -38.11 13.08 -35.17
CA GLN A 225 -39.20 12.15 -35.48
C GLN A 225 -38.77 10.68 -35.30
N CYS A 226 -37.52 10.34 -35.62
CA CYS A 226 -36.98 9.00 -35.34
C CYS A 226 -36.98 8.70 -33.83
N PHE A 227 -36.45 9.61 -33.03
CA PHE A 227 -36.40 9.45 -31.58
C PHE A 227 -37.79 9.49 -30.94
N GLU A 228 -38.75 10.19 -31.50
CA GLU A 228 -40.12 10.22 -30.99
C GLU A 228 -40.91 8.94 -31.35
N ARG A 229 -40.71 8.39 -32.56
CA ARG A 229 -41.54 7.29 -33.08
C ARG A 229 -40.89 5.92 -33.01
N MET A 230 -39.58 5.86 -33.24
CA MET A 230 -38.84 4.63 -33.46
C MET A 230 -37.92 4.28 -32.30
N SER A 231 -37.65 5.21 -31.38
CA SER A 231 -36.80 4.96 -30.21
C SER A 231 -37.29 3.74 -29.44
N VAL A 232 -38.58 3.62 -29.13
CA VAL A 232 -39.10 2.49 -28.35
C VAL A 232 -38.96 1.14 -29.07
N ALA A 233 -39.04 1.12 -30.40
CA ALA A 233 -39.07 -0.11 -31.20
C ALA A 233 -37.70 -0.56 -31.70
N LEU A 234 -36.78 0.37 -31.97
CA LEU A 234 -35.49 0.10 -32.63
C LEU A 234 -34.50 -0.72 -31.79
N PRO A 235 -34.32 -0.53 -30.49
CA PRO A 235 -33.38 -1.37 -29.74
C PRO A 235 -33.95 -2.77 -29.58
N ALA A 236 -35.25 -2.92 -29.39
CA ALA A 236 -35.91 -4.23 -29.40
C ALA A 236 -35.73 -4.93 -30.77
N PHE A 237 -35.75 -4.17 -31.86
CA PHE A 237 -35.42 -4.67 -33.19
C PHE A 237 -33.93 -4.99 -33.36
N PHE A 238 -33.00 -4.15 -32.89
CA PHE A 238 -31.56 -4.39 -32.99
C PHE A 238 -31.14 -5.61 -32.16
N VAL A 239 -31.68 -5.77 -30.96
CA VAL A 239 -31.56 -6.99 -30.15
C VAL A 239 -32.02 -8.19 -30.99
N GLY A 240 -33.21 -8.12 -31.59
CA GLY A 240 -33.73 -9.15 -32.49
C GLY A 240 -32.86 -9.51 -33.69
N LYS A 241 -32.35 -8.49 -34.37
CA LYS A 241 -31.41 -8.63 -35.48
C LYS A 241 -30.13 -9.33 -35.03
N TYR A 242 -29.61 -9.01 -33.85
CA TYR A 242 -28.44 -9.66 -33.28
C TYR A 242 -28.71 -11.08 -32.76
N ILE A 243 -29.97 -11.49 -32.61
CA ILE A 243 -30.35 -12.87 -32.28
C ILE A 243 -30.58 -13.72 -33.54
N SER A 244 -31.08 -13.11 -34.62
CA SER A 244 -31.63 -13.83 -35.80
C SER A 244 -30.74 -13.81 -37.05
N LEU A 245 -29.84 -12.84 -37.22
CA LEU A 245 -29.05 -12.67 -38.45
C LEU A 245 -27.57 -12.36 -38.17
N ASN A 246 -26.73 -13.36 -38.44
CA ASN A 246 -25.27 -13.22 -38.62
C ASN A 246 -24.55 -12.52 -37.43
N SER A 247 -24.87 -12.98 -36.23
CA SER A 247 -24.31 -12.44 -34.99
C SER A 247 -22.91 -13.00 -34.67
N GLY A 248 -22.53 -14.15 -35.23
CA GLY A 248 -21.29 -14.82 -34.85
C GLY A 248 -21.27 -15.10 -33.34
N SER A 249 -20.09 -15.11 -32.73
CA SER A 249 -19.88 -15.33 -31.28
C SER A 249 -20.35 -14.18 -30.37
N ARG A 250 -21.31 -13.35 -30.81
CA ARG A 250 -21.90 -12.27 -30.00
C ARG A 250 -22.72 -12.87 -28.87
N TYR A 251 -22.42 -12.48 -27.63
CA TYR A 251 -23.01 -13.00 -26.40
C TYR A 251 -24.45 -12.50 -26.18
N VAL A 252 -25.37 -12.73 -27.11
CA VAL A 252 -26.81 -12.59 -26.86
C VAL A 252 -27.37 -13.98 -26.71
N ASP A 253 -27.73 -14.36 -25.49
CA ASP A 253 -28.38 -15.63 -25.25
C ASP A 253 -29.81 -15.59 -25.76
N ASN A 254 -30.20 -16.61 -26.50
CA ASN A 254 -31.59 -16.77 -26.93
C ASN A 254 -32.51 -17.00 -25.70
N ALA A 255 -31.97 -17.49 -24.59
CA ALA A 255 -32.69 -17.64 -23.33
C ALA A 255 -32.98 -16.32 -22.61
N ASP A 256 -32.20 -15.26 -22.89
CA ASP A 256 -32.30 -13.96 -22.22
C ASP A 256 -33.39 -13.08 -22.84
N VAL A 257 -33.99 -13.51 -23.96
CA VAL A 257 -34.80 -12.66 -24.84
C VAL A 257 -36.06 -13.37 -25.32
N VAL A 258 -37.17 -12.65 -25.31
CA VAL A 258 -38.47 -13.11 -25.79
C VAL A 258 -38.91 -12.26 -26.99
N ALA A 259 -39.50 -12.91 -27.97
CA ALA A 259 -40.10 -12.21 -29.12
C ALA A 259 -41.28 -11.36 -28.63
N GLY A 260 -41.27 -10.07 -28.99
CA GLY A 260 -42.34 -9.12 -28.71
C GLY A 260 -43.32 -8.95 -29.86
N ALA A 261 -43.86 -7.75 -30.01
CA ALA A 261 -44.80 -7.42 -31.08
C ALA A 261 -44.09 -7.29 -32.44
N THR A 262 -44.78 -7.70 -33.50
CA THR A 262 -44.31 -7.53 -34.88
C THR A 262 -44.86 -6.23 -35.47
N ILE A 263 -44.00 -5.41 -36.08
CA ILE A 263 -44.41 -4.23 -36.85
C ILE A 263 -43.99 -4.43 -38.31
N GLY A 264 -44.95 -4.73 -39.19
CA GLY A 264 -44.66 -5.11 -40.57
C GLY A 264 -43.83 -6.40 -40.63
N ASN A 265 -42.65 -6.35 -41.25
CA ASN A 265 -41.70 -7.47 -41.32
C ASN A 265 -40.68 -7.48 -40.15
N LEU A 266 -40.80 -6.55 -39.20
CA LEU A 266 -39.84 -6.38 -38.10
C LEU A 266 -40.37 -7.04 -36.83
N GLN A 267 -39.65 -8.03 -36.32
CA GLN A 267 -39.94 -8.68 -35.04
C GLN A 267 -39.17 -7.97 -33.93
N SER A 268 -39.88 -7.44 -32.91
CA SER A 268 -39.23 -6.91 -31.71
C SER A 268 -38.81 -8.05 -30.79
N TYR A 269 -37.76 -7.83 -29.99
CA TYR A 269 -37.31 -8.75 -28.95
C TYR A 269 -37.09 -7.96 -27.65
N HIS A 270 -37.47 -8.55 -26.53
CA HIS A 270 -37.36 -7.95 -25.20
C HIS A 270 -36.56 -8.88 -24.30
N TYR A 271 -35.80 -8.32 -23.37
CA TYR A 271 -35.18 -9.14 -22.34
C TYR A 271 -36.25 -9.80 -21.48
N LYS A 272 -36.06 -11.07 -21.18
CA LYS A 272 -36.91 -11.79 -20.24
C LYS A 272 -36.67 -11.18 -18.85
N HIS A 273 -37.76 -10.89 -18.14
CA HIS A 273 -37.65 -10.44 -16.76
C HIS A 273 -37.33 -11.66 -15.89
N HIS A 274 -36.23 -11.59 -15.15
CA HIS A 274 -35.81 -12.65 -14.24
C HIS A 274 -36.09 -12.23 -12.80
N GLU A 275 -36.84 -13.07 -12.09
CA GLU A 275 -37.07 -12.87 -10.67
C GLU A 275 -35.80 -13.28 -9.91
N VAL A 276 -35.09 -12.31 -9.31
CA VAL A 276 -33.86 -12.60 -8.59
C VAL A 276 -34.11 -12.73 -7.10
N GLN A 277 -33.73 -13.87 -6.56
CA GLN A 277 -33.96 -14.16 -5.16
C GLN A 277 -33.04 -13.40 -4.20
N PRO A 278 -33.46 -13.17 -2.95
CA PRO A 278 -32.57 -12.72 -1.89
C PRO A 278 -31.42 -13.72 -1.67
N LEU A 279 -30.23 -13.23 -1.34
CA LEU A 279 -29.07 -14.09 -1.06
C LEU A 279 -29.37 -15.11 0.06
N ALA A 280 -30.19 -14.72 1.04
CA ALA A 280 -30.60 -15.56 2.16
C ALA A 280 -31.52 -16.75 1.78
N SER A 281 -32.14 -16.74 0.59
CA SER A 281 -33.03 -17.83 0.14
C SER A 281 -32.35 -18.82 -0.81
N ILE A 282 -31.06 -18.61 -1.12
CA ILE A 282 -30.28 -19.53 -1.96
C ILE A 282 -30.07 -20.84 -1.20
N LYS A 283 -30.50 -21.95 -1.80
CA LYS A 283 -30.28 -23.30 -1.28
C LYS A 283 -28.97 -23.84 -1.84
N LEU A 284 -28.18 -24.48 -0.96
CA LEU A 284 -26.95 -25.15 -1.35
C LEU A 284 -27.20 -26.65 -1.54
N ALA A 285 -26.63 -27.20 -2.62
CA ALA A 285 -26.60 -28.61 -2.95
C ALA A 285 -25.59 -29.35 -2.08
N THR A 286 -25.72 -30.67 -2.04
CA THR A 286 -24.83 -31.53 -1.26
C THR A 286 -23.50 -31.78 -1.99
N LEU A 287 -22.37 -31.58 -1.30
CA LEU A 287 -21.04 -31.83 -1.87
C LEU A 287 -20.87 -33.33 -2.15
N GLY A 288 -20.41 -33.65 -3.36
CA GLY A 288 -20.21 -35.03 -3.79
C GLY A 288 -18.90 -35.64 -3.30
N ASN A 289 -18.85 -36.97 -3.31
CA ASN A 289 -17.65 -37.78 -3.23
C ASN A 289 -17.71 -38.88 -4.29
N ARG A 290 -16.64 -39.66 -4.45
CA ARG A 290 -16.60 -40.71 -5.49
C ARG A 290 -17.75 -41.72 -5.39
N THR A 291 -18.18 -42.06 -4.18
CA THR A 291 -19.31 -42.98 -3.97
C THR A 291 -20.66 -42.35 -4.29
N THR A 292 -20.87 -41.06 -4.01
CA THR A 292 -22.13 -40.38 -4.35
C THR A 292 -22.23 -40.15 -5.85
N TRP A 293 -21.14 -39.79 -6.53
CA TRP A 293 -21.12 -39.65 -7.99
C TRP A 293 -21.41 -40.98 -8.72
N ALA A 294 -20.88 -42.10 -8.21
CA ALA A 294 -21.18 -43.42 -8.76
C ALA A 294 -22.64 -43.84 -8.56
N ALA A 295 -23.28 -43.43 -7.45
CA ALA A 295 -24.70 -43.67 -7.19
C ALA A 295 -25.61 -42.70 -7.96
N TRP A 296 -25.14 -41.48 -8.20
CA TRP A 296 -25.92 -40.41 -8.82
C TRP A 296 -26.30 -40.73 -10.27
N ILE A 297 -25.41 -41.35 -11.06
CA ILE A 297 -25.71 -41.65 -12.47
C ILE A 297 -26.91 -42.61 -12.63
N PRO A 298 -26.95 -43.78 -11.96
CA PRO A 298 -28.12 -44.64 -11.96
C PRO A 298 -29.40 -43.93 -11.46
N GLU A 299 -29.29 -43.06 -10.45
CA GLU A 299 -30.42 -42.28 -9.95
C GLU A 299 -30.94 -41.28 -11.00
N VAL A 300 -30.05 -40.63 -11.74
CA VAL A 300 -30.42 -39.72 -12.84
C VAL A 300 -31.13 -40.49 -13.95
N ILE A 301 -30.60 -41.65 -14.36
CA ILE A 301 -31.24 -42.52 -15.37
C ILE A 301 -32.64 -42.89 -14.92
N ALA A 302 -32.79 -43.41 -13.70
CA ALA A 302 -34.06 -43.81 -13.13
C ALA A 302 -35.07 -42.66 -13.06
N THR A 303 -34.61 -41.48 -12.64
CA THR A 303 -35.44 -40.28 -12.52
C THR A 303 -35.91 -39.78 -13.89
N VAL A 304 -35.02 -39.74 -14.89
CA VAL A 304 -35.34 -39.28 -16.25
C VAL A 304 -36.19 -40.30 -17.01
N ALA A 305 -35.91 -41.60 -16.83
CA ALA A 305 -36.66 -42.69 -17.45
C ALA A 305 -37.99 -42.99 -16.74
N GLN A 306 -38.22 -42.44 -15.54
CA GLN A 306 -39.35 -42.75 -14.66
C GLN A 306 -39.42 -44.25 -14.32
N THR A 307 -38.26 -44.86 -14.08
CA THR A 307 -38.13 -46.28 -13.73
C THR A 307 -37.46 -46.44 -12.36
N PRO A 308 -37.55 -47.63 -11.72
CA PRO A 308 -36.74 -47.93 -10.55
C PRO A 308 -35.25 -47.83 -10.85
N VAL A 309 -34.43 -47.54 -9.83
CA VAL A 309 -32.97 -47.48 -9.96
C VAL A 309 -32.42 -48.87 -10.29
N ASP A 310 -31.79 -48.99 -11.46
CA ASP A 310 -31.03 -50.17 -11.87
C ASP A 310 -29.54 -49.80 -11.93
N THR A 311 -28.74 -50.40 -11.06
CA THR A 311 -27.29 -50.14 -10.99
C THR A 311 -26.50 -50.82 -12.11
N SER A 312 -27.15 -51.65 -12.92
CA SER A 312 -26.56 -52.28 -14.10
C SER A 312 -26.67 -51.44 -15.37
N ASP A 313 -27.44 -50.35 -15.35
CA ASP A 313 -27.54 -49.42 -16.46
C ASP A 313 -26.25 -48.62 -16.64
N ALA A 314 -25.71 -48.63 -17.86
CA ALA A 314 -24.51 -47.91 -18.23
C ALA A 314 -24.86 -46.66 -19.05
N ILE A 315 -24.46 -45.48 -18.59
CA ILE A 315 -24.69 -44.23 -19.31
C ILE A 315 -23.80 -44.13 -20.56
N GLU A 316 -24.41 -43.78 -21.69
CA GLU A 316 -23.70 -43.42 -22.92
C GLU A 316 -23.63 -41.89 -23.08
N GLU A 317 -24.69 -41.15 -22.72
CA GLU A 317 -24.68 -39.68 -22.67
C GLU A 317 -25.64 -39.13 -21.62
N LEU A 318 -25.19 -38.11 -20.88
CA LEU A 318 -26.05 -37.18 -20.17
C LEU A 318 -26.09 -35.83 -20.92
N CYS A 319 -27.14 -35.59 -21.69
CA CYS A 319 -27.28 -34.34 -22.45
C CYS A 319 -28.24 -33.38 -21.73
N PHE A 320 -27.74 -32.23 -21.31
CA PHE A 320 -28.55 -31.12 -20.81
C PHE A 320 -28.94 -30.22 -21.98
N VAL A 321 -30.26 -30.06 -22.19
CA VAL A 321 -30.82 -29.47 -23.41
C VAL A 321 -31.56 -28.17 -23.14
N GLY A 322 -30.92 -27.06 -23.48
CA GLY A 322 -31.51 -25.73 -23.54
C GLY A 322 -32.07 -25.41 -24.93
N ASP A 323 -33.08 -24.54 -25.00
CA ASP A 323 -33.66 -24.00 -26.24
C ASP A 323 -34.10 -25.04 -27.29
N GLY A 324 -34.41 -26.26 -26.84
CA GLY A 324 -34.77 -27.39 -27.70
C GLY A 324 -33.64 -27.91 -28.59
N CYS A 325 -32.37 -27.67 -28.23
CA CYS A 325 -31.20 -28.03 -29.03
C CYS A 325 -30.80 -29.52 -28.97
N PHE A 326 -31.77 -30.42 -29.09
CA PHE A 326 -31.56 -31.88 -29.09
C PHE A 326 -30.60 -32.36 -30.18
N ALA A 327 -30.56 -31.67 -31.33
CA ALA A 327 -29.69 -32.02 -32.44
C ALA A 327 -28.19 -31.86 -32.14
N ALA A 328 -27.84 -31.14 -31.07
CA ALA A 328 -26.46 -30.97 -30.63
C ALA A 328 -26.01 -32.01 -29.58
N CYS A 329 -26.91 -32.91 -29.16
CA CYS A 329 -26.53 -34.06 -28.32
C CYS A 329 -25.79 -35.11 -29.16
N LEU A 330 -24.78 -35.75 -28.55
CA LEU A 330 -23.86 -36.68 -29.19
C LEU A 330 -24.32 -38.14 -29.15
N ASN A 331 -25.29 -38.45 -28.29
CA ASN A 331 -25.81 -39.78 -28.01
C ASN A 331 -24.69 -40.80 -27.82
N GLU A 332 -24.67 -41.82 -28.68
CA GLU A 332 -23.74 -42.94 -28.66
C GLU A 332 -22.26 -42.52 -28.75
N THR A 333 -21.98 -41.33 -29.29
CA THR A 333 -20.61 -40.83 -29.47
C THR A 333 -20.04 -40.12 -28.23
N ALA A 334 -20.85 -39.89 -27.19
CA ALA A 334 -20.39 -39.24 -25.96
C ALA A 334 -19.60 -40.17 -25.02
N SER A 335 -19.71 -41.49 -25.19
CA SER A 335 -18.97 -42.53 -24.44
C SER A 335 -19.00 -42.38 -22.90
N GLY A 336 -20.15 -42.00 -22.35
CA GLY A 336 -20.37 -41.79 -20.92
C GLY A 336 -20.19 -40.34 -20.46
N GLY A 337 -19.96 -39.41 -21.40
CA GLY A 337 -19.77 -37.99 -21.14
C GLY A 337 -21.06 -37.20 -20.89
N THR A 338 -20.87 -35.96 -20.42
CA THR A 338 -21.94 -34.97 -20.25
C THR A 338 -21.85 -33.92 -21.36
N THR A 339 -22.98 -33.63 -22.00
CA THR A 339 -23.08 -32.62 -23.08
C THR A 339 -24.02 -31.50 -22.64
N TYR A 340 -23.58 -30.25 -22.79
CA TYR A 340 -24.39 -29.06 -22.55
C TYR A 340 -24.77 -28.46 -23.90
N THR A 341 -26.06 -28.38 -24.20
CA THR A 341 -26.55 -27.84 -25.47
C THR A 341 -27.44 -26.62 -25.24
N TYR A 342 -27.24 -25.57 -26.03
CA TYR A 342 -27.97 -24.30 -25.90
C TYR A 342 -27.96 -23.57 -27.24
N ARG A 343 -28.83 -22.57 -27.40
CA ARG A 343 -28.86 -21.76 -28.62
C ARG A 343 -28.04 -20.49 -28.45
N ARG A 344 -27.09 -20.26 -29.35
CA ARG A 344 -26.26 -19.05 -29.37
C ARG A 344 -26.30 -18.45 -30.77
N GLY A 345 -26.79 -17.22 -30.88
CA GLY A 345 -26.90 -16.54 -32.18
C GLY A 345 -27.85 -17.23 -33.17
N GLY A 346 -28.91 -17.88 -32.66
CA GLY A 346 -29.88 -18.61 -33.47
C GLY A 346 -29.48 -20.04 -33.85
N GLU A 347 -28.24 -20.46 -33.59
CA GLU A 347 -27.74 -21.81 -33.86
C GLU A 347 -27.63 -22.64 -32.59
N CYS A 348 -27.87 -23.95 -32.70
CA CYS A 348 -27.66 -24.89 -31.59
C CYS A 348 -26.18 -25.22 -31.46
N VAL A 349 -25.63 -24.96 -30.28
CA VAL A 349 -24.24 -25.22 -29.91
C VAL A 349 -24.22 -26.32 -28.85
N GLY A 350 -23.28 -27.26 -28.98
CA GLY A 350 -22.99 -28.28 -27.98
C GLY A 350 -21.59 -28.11 -27.40
N THR A 351 -21.43 -28.25 -26.09
CA THR A 351 -20.14 -28.28 -25.39
C THR A 351 -20.05 -29.56 -24.58
N ILE A 352 -18.97 -30.31 -24.76
CA ILE A 352 -18.73 -31.60 -24.09
C ILE A 352 -17.84 -31.35 -22.87
N ASP A 353 -18.19 -31.97 -21.74
CA ASP A 353 -17.35 -32.14 -20.54
C ASP A 353 -16.39 -30.97 -20.26
N SER A 354 -16.99 -29.83 -19.93
CA SER A 354 -16.30 -28.54 -19.84
C SER A 354 -15.59 -28.30 -18.50
N VAL A 355 -15.69 -29.21 -17.53
CA VAL A 355 -15.23 -29.03 -16.14
C VAL A 355 -14.16 -30.03 -15.78
N ALA A 356 -12.89 -29.67 -15.97
CA ALA A 356 -11.75 -30.49 -15.58
C ALA A 356 -11.40 -30.33 -14.09
N ILE A 357 -12.28 -30.77 -13.17
CA ILE A 357 -12.06 -30.72 -11.71
C ILE A 357 -12.31 -32.07 -11.03
N SER A 358 -11.61 -32.29 -9.90
CA SER A 358 -11.80 -33.45 -9.04
C SER A 358 -13.27 -33.62 -8.61
N LEU A 359 -13.79 -34.85 -8.71
CA LEU A 359 -15.16 -35.19 -8.27
C LEU A 359 -15.44 -34.87 -6.79
N HIS A 360 -14.40 -34.70 -5.96
CA HIS A 360 -14.51 -34.30 -4.56
C HIS A 360 -14.86 -32.82 -4.36
N GLU A 361 -14.77 -32.01 -5.41
CA GLU A 361 -15.02 -30.58 -5.38
C GLU A 361 -16.31 -30.18 -6.10
N LEU A 362 -17.01 -31.18 -6.66
CA LEU A 362 -18.28 -31.05 -7.38
C LEU A 362 -19.45 -31.54 -6.53
N TYR A 363 -20.62 -30.98 -6.79
CA TYR A 363 -21.86 -31.27 -6.09
C TYR A 363 -22.67 -32.31 -6.87
N SER A 364 -23.06 -33.40 -6.21
CA SER A 364 -23.80 -34.52 -6.80
C SER A 364 -25.17 -34.65 -6.14
N ASP A 365 -26.08 -33.75 -6.51
CA ASP A 365 -27.43 -33.67 -5.93
C ASP A 365 -28.47 -33.66 -7.06
N SER A 366 -29.52 -34.49 -6.96
CA SER A 366 -30.59 -34.53 -7.96
C SER A 366 -31.40 -33.23 -7.99
N ALA A 367 -31.38 -32.44 -6.90
CA ALA A 367 -31.93 -31.11 -6.86
C ALA A 367 -31.28 -30.17 -7.90
N CYS A 368 -30.02 -30.43 -8.29
CA CYS A 368 -29.35 -29.66 -9.34
C CYS A 368 -30.01 -29.78 -10.71
N LEU A 369 -30.79 -30.84 -10.96
CA LEU A 369 -31.50 -31.00 -12.24
C LEU A 369 -32.70 -30.05 -12.37
N GLY A 370 -33.21 -29.52 -11.25
CA GLY A 370 -34.36 -28.62 -11.23
C GLY A 370 -35.60 -29.18 -11.91
N LEU A 371 -35.84 -30.48 -11.79
CA LEU A 371 -37.00 -31.15 -12.39
C LEU A 371 -38.30 -30.59 -11.81
N GLY A 372 -39.21 -30.18 -12.69
CA GLY A 372 -40.50 -29.58 -12.37
C GLY A 372 -40.47 -28.07 -12.14
N THR A 373 -39.31 -27.42 -12.21
CA THR A 373 -39.18 -25.97 -11.97
C THR A 373 -38.62 -25.18 -13.16
N GLY A 374 -37.99 -25.84 -14.14
CA GLY A 374 -37.42 -25.19 -15.31
C GLY A 374 -38.25 -25.37 -16.61
N THR A 375 -37.70 -24.86 -17.71
CA THR A 375 -38.28 -24.88 -19.07
C THR A 375 -37.44 -25.67 -20.07
N SER A 376 -36.29 -26.18 -19.62
CA SER A 376 -35.34 -26.95 -20.43
C SER A 376 -35.61 -28.46 -20.34
N HIS A 377 -34.77 -29.25 -20.99
CA HIS A 377 -34.90 -30.69 -21.05
C HIS A 377 -33.59 -31.39 -20.63
N ILE A 378 -33.70 -32.64 -20.20
CA ILE A 378 -32.56 -33.53 -19.99
C ILE A 378 -32.80 -34.76 -20.84
N GLN A 379 -31.83 -35.10 -21.68
CA GLN A 379 -31.83 -36.33 -22.46
C GLN A 379 -30.76 -37.27 -21.90
N VAL A 380 -31.17 -38.50 -21.60
CA VAL A 380 -30.27 -39.56 -21.13
C VAL A 380 -30.29 -40.68 -22.17
N THR A 381 -29.11 -41.05 -22.64
CA THR A 381 -28.88 -42.22 -23.50
C THR A 381 -28.10 -43.24 -22.69
N TYR A 382 -28.60 -44.47 -22.57
CA TYR A 382 -28.02 -45.52 -21.73
C TYR A 382 -28.24 -46.91 -22.32
N LEU A 383 -27.38 -47.84 -21.92
CA LEU A 383 -27.46 -49.28 -22.20
C LEU A 383 -27.90 -50.01 -20.94
N ASN A 384 -28.95 -50.83 -21.06
CA ASN A 384 -29.36 -51.70 -19.95
C ASN A 384 -28.51 -52.98 -19.87
N HIS A 385 -28.72 -53.81 -18.84
CA HIS A 385 -28.02 -55.10 -18.67
C HIS A 385 -28.15 -56.07 -19.85
N ALA A 386 -29.20 -55.92 -20.67
CA ALA A 386 -29.42 -56.74 -21.87
C ALA A 386 -28.69 -56.19 -23.10
N GLY A 387 -27.94 -55.08 -22.96
CA GLY A 387 -27.27 -54.39 -24.06
C GLY A 387 -28.23 -53.61 -24.97
N VAL A 388 -29.47 -53.37 -24.53
CA VAL A 388 -30.45 -52.60 -25.29
C VAL A 388 -30.29 -51.11 -24.98
N ARG A 389 -30.04 -50.34 -26.04
CA ARG A 389 -29.93 -48.90 -25.97
C ARG A 389 -31.30 -48.24 -25.82
N SER A 390 -31.40 -47.29 -24.91
CA SER A 390 -32.59 -46.47 -24.70
C SER A 390 -32.22 -45.01 -24.59
N THR A 391 -33.02 -44.15 -25.22
CA THR A 391 -32.97 -42.70 -25.04
C THR A 391 -34.26 -42.25 -24.36
N ARG A 392 -34.13 -41.44 -23.31
CA ARG A 392 -35.24 -40.89 -22.53
C ARG A 392 -35.05 -39.41 -22.32
N VAL A 393 -36.15 -38.67 -22.28
CA VAL A 393 -36.14 -37.21 -22.13
C VAL A 393 -37.05 -36.82 -20.98
N ALA A 394 -36.51 -36.09 -20.01
CA ALA A 394 -37.28 -35.40 -18.99
C ALA A 394 -37.49 -33.94 -19.42
N SER A 395 -38.74 -33.50 -19.45
CA SER A 395 -39.11 -32.09 -19.64
C SER A 395 -39.16 -31.35 -18.30
N GLN A 396 -39.17 -30.01 -18.35
CA GLN A 396 -39.25 -29.13 -17.18
C GLN A 396 -38.02 -29.22 -16.26
N ALA A 397 -36.84 -29.43 -16.85
CA ALA A 397 -35.58 -29.37 -16.15
C ALA A 397 -35.03 -27.94 -16.13
N ALA A 398 -34.09 -27.67 -15.21
CA ALA A 398 -33.34 -26.43 -15.20
C ALA A 398 -32.49 -26.26 -16.47
N SER A 399 -32.20 -25.02 -16.84
CA SER A 399 -31.29 -24.72 -17.96
C SER A 399 -29.93 -25.40 -17.79
N PRO A 400 -29.25 -25.80 -18.88
CA PRO A 400 -27.95 -26.48 -18.80
C PRO A 400 -26.92 -25.71 -17.97
N MET A 401 -26.95 -24.38 -18.05
CA MET A 401 -26.03 -23.50 -17.32
C MET A 401 -26.37 -23.47 -15.82
N ALA A 402 -27.65 -23.49 -15.45
CA ALA A 402 -28.09 -23.60 -14.06
C ALA A 402 -27.71 -24.96 -13.45
N ILE A 403 -27.87 -26.04 -14.22
CA ILE A 403 -27.42 -27.38 -13.79
C ILE A 403 -25.91 -27.37 -13.58
N LEU A 404 -25.14 -26.85 -14.54
CA LEU A 404 -23.69 -26.72 -14.43
C LEU A 404 -23.28 -25.92 -13.19
N ALA A 405 -23.92 -24.76 -12.97
CA ALA A 405 -23.65 -23.92 -11.82
C ALA A 405 -23.95 -24.58 -10.47
N CYS A 406 -24.98 -25.43 -10.42
CA CYS A 406 -25.23 -26.23 -9.24
C CYS A 406 -24.13 -27.29 -9.03
N ILE A 407 -23.72 -27.98 -10.09
CA ILE A 407 -22.67 -29.00 -10.02
C ILE A 407 -21.31 -28.41 -9.61
N VAL A 408 -20.95 -27.21 -10.10
CA VAL A 408 -19.64 -26.59 -9.82
C VAL A 408 -19.63 -25.60 -8.65
N GLY A 409 -20.75 -24.92 -8.39
CA GLY A 409 -20.88 -23.87 -7.38
C GLY A 409 -21.77 -24.24 -6.19
N GLY A 410 -22.49 -25.35 -6.29
CA GLY A 410 -23.32 -25.87 -5.22
C GLY A 410 -24.63 -25.13 -5.02
N ARG A 411 -25.05 -24.25 -5.93
CA ARG A 411 -26.32 -23.52 -5.78
C ARG A 411 -27.45 -24.21 -6.52
N VAL A 412 -28.46 -24.68 -5.79
CA VAL A 412 -29.62 -25.35 -6.38
C VAL A 412 -30.37 -24.35 -7.29
N PRO A 413 -30.69 -24.72 -8.55
CA PRO A 413 -31.42 -23.85 -9.45
C PRO A 413 -32.76 -23.43 -8.86
N ASN A 414 -33.06 -22.14 -8.93
CA ASN A 414 -34.37 -21.61 -8.55
C ASN A 414 -34.86 -20.65 -9.63
N GLY A 415 -35.35 -21.23 -10.72
CA GLY A 415 -35.60 -20.55 -11.98
C GLY A 415 -34.52 -20.85 -13.04
N ASP A 416 -34.71 -20.27 -14.20
CA ASP A 416 -34.15 -20.77 -15.46
C ASP A 416 -33.22 -19.74 -16.14
N TYR A 417 -32.28 -19.17 -15.37
CA TYR A 417 -31.47 -18.07 -15.88
C TYR A 417 -30.02 -18.12 -15.42
N LEU A 418 -29.19 -18.69 -16.30
CA LEU A 418 -27.77 -18.39 -16.35
C LEU A 418 -27.35 -18.27 -17.82
N PRO A 419 -26.61 -17.22 -18.18
CA PRO A 419 -26.24 -16.96 -19.56
C PRO A 419 -25.20 -17.98 -20.05
N SER A 420 -25.23 -18.31 -21.34
CA SER A 420 -24.37 -19.32 -21.96
C SER A 420 -22.88 -19.00 -21.86
N ASN A 421 -22.45 -17.75 -21.69
CA ASN A 421 -21.04 -17.42 -21.41
C ASN A 421 -20.55 -17.93 -20.05
N PHE A 422 -21.44 -18.38 -19.17
CA PHE A 422 -21.09 -19.11 -17.95
C PHE A 422 -20.26 -20.37 -18.29
N ILE A 423 -20.59 -21.09 -19.36
CA ILE A 423 -19.83 -22.27 -19.76
C ILE A 423 -18.43 -21.91 -20.28
N ASP A 424 -18.30 -20.76 -20.95
CA ASP A 424 -17.00 -20.26 -21.42
C ASP A 424 -16.13 -19.86 -20.23
N MET A 425 -16.69 -19.23 -19.20
CA MET A 425 -16.00 -18.88 -17.96
C MET A 425 -15.49 -20.13 -17.21
N VAL A 426 -16.31 -21.17 -17.11
CA VAL A 426 -15.93 -22.41 -16.41
C VAL A 426 -14.91 -23.23 -17.22
N SER A 427 -15.03 -23.25 -18.55
CA SER A 427 -14.16 -24.06 -19.44
C SER A 427 -12.85 -23.38 -19.84
N ARG A 428 -12.86 -22.08 -20.11
CA ARG A 428 -11.71 -21.32 -20.64
C ARG A 428 -11.02 -20.46 -19.58
N GLY A 429 -11.64 -20.30 -18.41
CA GLY A 429 -11.18 -19.44 -17.33
C GLY A 429 -12.02 -18.17 -17.20
N THR A 430 -11.97 -17.55 -16.03
CA THR A 430 -12.82 -16.40 -15.71
C THR A 430 -12.32 -15.10 -16.31
N GLU A 431 -11.05 -15.06 -16.71
CA GLU A 431 -10.41 -13.86 -17.23
C GLU A 431 -10.47 -12.66 -16.26
N ALA A 432 -10.64 -12.94 -14.96
CA ALA A 432 -10.65 -11.94 -13.90
C ALA A 432 -9.34 -12.01 -13.10
N SER A 433 -8.94 -10.87 -12.53
CA SER A 433 -7.79 -10.76 -11.65
C SER A 433 -8.18 -9.98 -10.40
N LEU A 434 -7.62 -10.37 -9.26
CA LEU A 434 -7.71 -9.64 -8.01
C LEU A 434 -6.40 -8.89 -7.82
N VAL A 435 -6.47 -7.58 -7.88
CA VAL A 435 -5.39 -6.66 -7.58
C VAL A 435 -5.47 -6.32 -6.10
N VAL A 436 -4.41 -6.68 -5.37
CA VAL A 436 -4.25 -6.33 -3.97
C VAL A 436 -3.10 -5.34 -3.88
N THR A 437 -3.42 -4.09 -3.56
CA THR A 437 -2.40 -3.06 -3.31
C THR A 437 -2.29 -2.85 -1.81
N SER A 438 -1.14 -3.24 -1.26
CA SER A 438 -0.79 -3.01 0.12
C SER A 438 0.16 -1.82 0.21
N SER A 439 -0.23 -0.79 0.94
CA SER A 439 0.68 0.28 1.33
C SER A 439 1.27 -0.04 2.69
N ASN A 440 2.57 -0.28 2.74
CA ASN A 440 3.29 -0.24 4.00
C ASN A 440 3.13 1.18 4.58
N GLY A 441 2.90 1.29 5.87
CA GLY A 441 2.46 2.53 6.51
C GLY A 441 3.28 3.79 6.28
N SER A 442 2.79 4.86 6.92
CA SER A 442 3.54 6.10 7.16
C SER A 442 4.92 5.87 7.80
N GLU A 443 5.21 4.69 8.32
CA GLU A 443 6.49 4.30 8.90
C GLU A 443 7.66 4.47 7.92
N ALA A 444 7.55 3.99 6.68
CA ALA A 444 8.64 4.15 5.72
C ALA A 444 8.87 5.63 5.37
N ILE A 445 7.78 6.39 5.20
CA ILE A 445 7.82 7.81 4.85
C ILE A 445 8.40 8.63 6.00
N MET A 446 7.91 8.43 7.23
CA MET A 446 8.39 9.14 8.41
C MET A 446 9.87 8.83 8.68
N LEU A 447 10.29 7.58 8.53
CA LEU A 447 11.69 7.21 8.72
C LEU A 447 12.59 7.91 7.69
N ASN A 448 12.15 7.99 6.42
CA ASN A 448 12.85 8.74 5.37
C ASN A 448 12.93 10.23 5.70
N CYS A 449 11.84 10.84 6.17
CA CYS A 449 11.82 12.25 6.58
C CYS A 449 12.77 12.51 7.78
N ILE A 450 12.75 11.65 8.80
CA ILE A 450 13.63 11.75 9.97
C ILE A 450 15.10 11.61 9.54
N ALA A 451 15.41 10.66 8.68
CA ALA A 451 16.76 10.45 8.15
C ALA A 451 17.25 11.68 7.35
N LEU A 452 16.39 12.26 6.50
CA LEU A 452 16.71 13.45 5.71
C LEU A 452 16.97 14.68 6.59
N ILE A 453 16.12 14.93 7.59
CA ILE A 453 16.31 16.04 8.55
C ILE A 453 17.61 15.84 9.34
N SER A 454 17.88 14.60 9.76
CA SER A 454 19.13 14.27 10.46
C SER A 454 20.35 14.52 9.56
N LEU A 455 20.29 14.11 8.29
CA LEU A 455 21.36 14.36 7.31
C LEU A 455 21.62 15.86 7.12
N LEU A 456 20.57 16.65 6.86
CA LEU A 456 20.68 18.11 6.73
C LEU A 456 21.29 18.73 7.99
N GLY A 457 20.86 18.26 9.17
CA GLY A 457 21.43 18.65 10.45
C GLY A 457 22.92 18.35 10.57
N TYR A 458 23.37 17.18 10.12
CA TYR A 458 24.79 16.81 10.15
C TYR A 458 25.62 17.57 9.11
N VAL A 459 25.08 17.86 7.93
CA VAL A 459 25.73 18.72 6.93
C VAL A 459 25.90 20.14 7.48
N TYR A 460 24.87 20.67 8.12
CA TYR A 460 24.92 21.96 8.83
C TYR A 460 25.98 21.95 9.94
N PHE A 461 26.04 20.89 10.74
CA PHE A 461 27.06 20.71 11.78
C PHE A 461 28.49 20.73 11.23
N LEU A 462 28.73 20.01 10.13
CA LEU A 462 30.04 19.95 9.47
C LEU A 462 30.46 21.32 8.93
N LEU A 463 29.54 22.03 8.27
CA LEU A 463 29.78 23.37 7.74
C LEU A 463 30.18 24.35 8.86
N TRP A 464 29.50 24.29 10.00
CA TRP A 464 29.88 25.10 11.16
C TRP A 464 31.24 24.73 11.73
N ILE A 465 31.57 23.44 11.85
CA ILE A 465 32.91 23.02 12.27
C ILE A 465 33.97 23.61 11.33
N ALA A 466 33.75 23.57 10.02
CA ALA A 466 34.67 24.14 9.04
C ALA A 466 34.83 25.67 9.19
N ILE A 467 33.72 26.40 9.36
CA ILE A 467 33.73 27.85 9.59
C ILE A 467 34.47 28.20 10.88
N PHE A 468 34.20 27.50 11.97
CA PHE A 468 34.86 27.76 13.26
C PHE A 468 36.35 27.39 13.21
N ALA A 469 36.71 26.27 12.57
CA ALA A 469 38.11 25.91 12.35
C ALA A 469 38.84 27.01 11.57
N TRP A 470 38.25 27.50 10.48
CA TRP A 470 38.82 28.57 9.67
C TRP A 470 38.97 29.90 10.45
N ARG A 471 37.93 30.31 11.20
CA ARG A 471 37.99 31.52 12.04
C ARG A 471 39.06 31.41 13.14
N THR A 472 39.15 30.26 13.79
CA THR A 472 40.14 30.01 14.86
C THR A 472 41.56 30.04 14.30
N LEU A 473 41.79 29.41 13.14
CA LEU A 473 43.09 29.44 12.46
C LEU A 473 43.49 30.87 12.06
N ARG A 474 42.55 31.65 11.52
CA ARG A 474 42.80 33.05 11.15
C ARG A 474 43.10 33.91 12.37
N TRP A 475 42.35 33.74 13.47
CA TRP A 475 42.59 34.44 14.72
C TRP A 475 43.97 34.14 15.32
N VAL A 476 44.37 32.86 15.37
CA VAL A 476 45.71 32.45 15.81
C VAL A 476 46.80 33.03 14.89
N ALA A 477 46.57 33.11 13.58
CA ALA A 477 47.53 33.70 12.66
C ALA A 477 47.72 35.21 12.87
N VAL A 478 46.66 35.94 13.23
CA VAL A 478 46.73 37.38 13.54
C VAL A 478 47.47 37.60 14.87
N LEU A 479 47.11 36.87 15.93
CA LEU A 479 47.77 36.98 17.24
C LEU A 479 49.23 36.50 17.23
N ALA A 480 49.59 35.59 16.32
CA ALA A 480 50.96 35.09 16.20
C ALA A 480 51.98 36.20 15.86
N ASN A 481 51.53 37.33 15.31
CA ASN A 481 52.38 38.48 14.99
C ASN A 481 52.56 39.44 16.17
N THR A 482 51.75 39.33 17.23
CA THR A 482 51.69 40.33 18.31
C THR A 482 51.90 39.78 19.72
N ASN A 483 51.82 38.47 19.93
CA ASN A 483 51.87 37.83 21.25
C ASN A 483 53.13 36.95 21.37
N GLU A 484 53.85 37.01 22.49
CA GLU A 484 55.05 36.19 22.73
C GLU A 484 54.69 34.71 23.03
N ASN A 485 53.47 34.43 23.50
CA ASN A 485 53.02 33.11 23.95
C ASN A 485 52.30 32.28 22.87
N VAL A 486 52.65 32.47 21.59
CA VAL A 486 52.00 31.80 20.43
C VAL A 486 51.99 30.27 20.54
N ALA A 487 53.04 29.68 21.12
CA ALA A 487 53.16 28.23 21.26
C ALA A 487 52.07 27.65 22.18
N GLN A 488 51.79 28.32 23.30
CA GLN A 488 50.71 27.95 24.22
C GLN A 488 49.33 28.14 23.56
N LEU A 489 49.16 29.24 22.82
CA LEU A 489 47.93 29.54 22.09
C LEU A 489 47.59 28.43 21.08
N ARG A 490 48.58 28.05 20.25
CA ARG A 490 48.47 26.95 19.30
C ARG A 490 48.17 25.64 20.02
N PHE A 491 48.87 25.32 21.11
CA PHE A 491 48.62 24.10 21.87
C PHE A 491 47.19 24.02 22.42
N SER A 492 46.67 25.10 23.01
CA SER A 492 45.31 25.15 23.52
C SER A 492 44.25 25.08 22.42
N THR A 493 44.47 25.72 21.27
CA THR A 493 43.55 25.63 20.12
C THR A 493 43.50 24.23 19.52
N TYR A 494 44.64 23.53 19.41
CA TYR A 494 44.68 22.13 18.94
C TYR A 494 44.01 21.15 19.92
N ARG A 495 44.05 21.45 21.22
CA ARG A 495 43.34 20.65 22.25
C ARG A 495 41.85 20.99 22.38
N ALA A 496 41.38 22.08 21.78
CA ALA A 496 39.98 22.45 21.85
C ALA A 496 39.12 21.52 20.97
N ASN A 497 38.11 20.89 21.55
CA ASN A 497 37.18 20.08 20.79
C ASN A 497 36.15 20.96 20.06
N LEU A 498 36.39 21.21 18.77
CA LEU A 498 35.53 22.02 17.92
C LEU A 498 34.10 21.46 17.81
N SER A 499 33.93 20.12 17.88
CA SER A 499 32.59 19.52 17.78
C SER A 499 31.74 19.86 19.01
N THR A 500 32.35 19.90 20.20
CA THR A 500 31.71 20.37 21.44
C THR A 500 31.29 21.83 21.34
N ARG A 501 32.15 22.69 20.78
CA ARG A 501 31.84 24.12 20.59
C ARG A 501 30.59 24.31 19.73
N VAL A 502 30.56 23.68 18.56
CA VAL A 502 29.43 23.81 17.62
C VAL A 502 28.16 23.24 18.25
N TRP A 503 28.26 22.11 18.95
CA TRP A 503 27.12 21.52 19.65
C TRP A 503 26.55 22.46 20.72
N MET A 504 27.41 23.14 21.48
CA MET A 504 26.97 24.06 22.52
C MET A 504 26.42 25.39 21.96
N HIS A 505 26.96 25.86 20.83
CA HIS A 505 26.46 27.06 20.13
C HIS A 505 25.08 26.82 19.51
N GLU A 506 24.95 25.74 18.74
CA GLU A 506 23.74 25.36 18.00
C GLU A 506 22.91 24.32 18.76
N ARG A 507 22.87 24.43 20.10
CA ARG A 507 22.37 23.37 20.99
C ARG A 507 20.97 22.90 20.64
N SER A 508 20.04 23.82 20.38
CA SER A 508 18.66 23.46 20.07
C SER A 508 18.58 22.60 18.80
N THR A 509 19.19 23.08 17.72
CA THR A 509 19.22 22.40 16.42
C THR A 509 19.91 21.04 16.52
N MET A 510 21.09 20.99 17.15
CA MET A 510 21.87 19.75 17.32
C MET A 510 21.19 18.73 18.23
N SER A 511 20.49 19.20 19.27
CA SER A 511 19.75 18.32 20.16
C SER A 511 18.56 17.69 19.44
N VAL A 512 17.85 18.45 18.61
CA VAL A 512 16.73 17.92 17.80
C VAL A 512 17.25 16.94 16.75
N THR A 513 18.26 17.31 15.97
CA THR A 513 18.80 16.45 14.89
C THR A 513 19.46 15.19 15.42
N GLY A 514 20.20 15.29 16.54
CA GLY A 514 20.81 14.17 17.23
C GLY A 514 19.78 13.24 17.87
N PHE A 515 18.71 13.78 18.47
CA PHE A 515 17.62 12.99 19.03
C PHE A 515 16.84 12.23 17.95
N LEU A 516 16.50 12.92 16.86
CA LEU A 516 15.85 12.29 15.70
C LEU A 516 16.73 11.20 15.07
N GLY A 517 18.04 11.45 14.96
CA GLY A 517 19.02 10.46 14.52
C GLY A 517 19.09 9.24 15.44
N LEU A 518 19.06 9.43 16.76
CA LEU A 518 19.01 8.35 17.75
C LEU A 518 17.75 7.48 17.60
N VAL A 519 16.58 8.10 17.42
CA VAL A 519 15.32 7.37 17.21
C VAL A 519 15.37 6.58 15.91
N ALA A 520 15.84 7.20 14.81
CA ALA A 520 15.99 6.54 13.52
C ALA A 520 16.94 5.33 13.62
N TRP A 521 18.12 5.53 14.21
CA TRP A 521 19.08 4.44 14.43
C TRP A 521 18.45 3.28 15.18
N HIS A 522 17.74 3.55 16.29
CA HIS A 522 17.13 2.49 17.07
C HIS A 522 16.12 1.71 16.22
N LEU A 523 15.21 2.39 15.50
CA LEU A 523 14.23 1.72 14.62
C LEU A 523 14.89 0.82 13.59
N GLY A 524 15.97 1.31 12.96
CA GLY A 524 16.72 0.55 11.97
C GLY A 524 17.43 -0.66 12.57
N ALA A 525 18.12 -0.47 13.69
CA ALA A 525 18.94 -1.47 14.33
C ALA A 525 18.11 -2.55 15.06
N SER A 526 16.95 -2.21 15.61
CA SER A 526 15.97 -3.18 16.12
C SER A 526 15.14 -3.83 15.01
N GLN A 527 15.37 -3.45 13.75
CA GLN A 527 14.61 -3.92 12.59
C GLN A 527 13.09 -3.76 12.79
N CYS A 528 12.67 -2.70 13.49
CA CYS A 528 11.27 -2.40 13.75
C CYS A 528 10.58 -2.08 12.42
N LYS A 529 9.94 -3.09 11.84
CA LYS A 529 9.24 -2.99 10.57
C LYS A 529 7.85 -3.57 10.73
N CYS A 530 6.84 -2.78 10.43
CA CYS A 530 5.51 -3.31 10.23
C CYS A 530 5.21 -3.40 8.74
N VAL A 531 4.76 -4.56 8.31
CA VAL A 531 4.46 -4.85 6.91
C VAL A 531 3.18 -5.65 6.83
N TRP A 532 2.46 -5.47 5.73
CA TRP A 532 1.41 -6.41 5.37
C TRP A 532 2.05 -7.76 5.05
N ARG A 533 1.61 -8.81 5.73
CA ARG A 533 2.05 -10.16 5.43
C ARG A 533 1.46 -10.54 4.08
N ASN A 534 2.31 -10.89 3.11
CA ASN A 534 1.85 -11.54 1.88
C ASN A 534 1.13 -12.82 2.28
N THR A 535 -0.19 -12.85 2.14
CA THR A 535 -0.98 -14.06 2.34
C THR A 535 -0.65 -15.02 1.20
N ALA A 536 -0.44 -16.29 1.53
CA ALA A 536 -0.17 -17.32 0.51
C ALA A 536 -1.43 -17.61 -0.34
N SER A 537 -2.60 -17.24 0.17
CA SER A 537 -3.90 -17.39 -0.46
C SER A 537 -4.72 -16.11 -0.29
N VAL A 538 -5.54 -15.78 -1.29
CA VAL A 538 -6.53 -14.69 -1.26
C VAL A 538 -7.78 -15.05 -0.44
N ALA A 539 -7.87 -16.30 0.02
CA ALA A 539 -8.89 -16.76 0.96
C ALA A 539 -8.64 -16.28 2.41
N ASP A 540 -7.39 -15.96 2.75
CA ASP A 540 -7.00 -15.52 4.09
C ASP A 540 -7.08 -13.99 4.22
N ASP A 541 -7.44 -13.51 5.41
CA ASP A 541 -7.41 -12.09 5.73
C ASP A 541 -5.96 -11.56 5.74
N PRO A 542 -5.69 -10.37 5.16
CA PRO A 542 -4.39 -9.76 5.24
C PRO A 542 -4.09 -9.38 6.70
N ALA A 543 -2.89 -9.70 7.18
CA ALA A 543 -2.46 -9.35 8.53
C ALA A 543 -1.34 -8.31 8.49
N TYR A 544 -1.53 -7.18 9.16
CA TYR A 544 -0.46 -6.21 9.40
C TYR A 544 0.39 -6.67 10.58
N VAL A 545 1.63 -7.09 10.31
CA VAL A 545 2.51 -7.69 11.32
C VAL A 545 3.75 -6.85 11.51
N CYS A 546 4.03 -6.50 12.76
CA CYS A 546 5.26 -5.84 13.16
C CYS A 546 6.32 -6.86 13.60
N SER A 547 7.48 -6.83 12.96
CA SER A 547 8.68 -7.55 13.40
C SER A 547 9.60 -6.60 14.15
N ILE A 548 10.04 -7.01 15.34
CA ILE A 548 10.95 -6.24 16.19
C ILE A 548 11.97 -7.21 16.78
N ASN A 549 13.25 -6.90 16.61
CA ASN A 549 14.38 -7.65 17.11
C ASN A 549 15.05 -6.89 18.28
N PRO A 550 14.82 -7.29 19.54
CA PRO A 550 15.32 -6.56 20.70
C PRO A 550 16.85 -6.49 20.82
N VAL A 551 17.55 -7.44 20.21
CA VAL A 551 19.02 -7.55 20.25
C VAL A 551 19.68 -7.18 18.93
N GLY A 552 18.90 -6.67 17.95
CA GLY A 552 19.41 -6.36 16.60
C GLY A 552 20.62 -5.41 16.59
N HIS A 553 20.71 -4.53 17.59
CA HIS A 553 21.81 -3.58 17.80
C HIS A 553 23.21 -4.20 17.94
N VAL A 554 23.30 -5.49 18.25
CA VAL A 554 24.58 -6.20 18.45
C VAL A 554 24.76 -7.43 17.55
N LEU A 555 23.79 -7.72 16.67
CA LEU A 555 23.84 -8.93 15.83
C LEU A 555 24.79 -8.80 14.65
N GLU A 556 24.94 -7.60 14.09
CA GLU A 556 25.79 -7.35 12.93
C GLU A 556 26.93 -6.39 13.30
N ILE A 557 28.14 -6.62 12.76
CA ILE A 557 29.30 -5.74 12.96
C ILE A 557 28.99 -4.31 12.49
N SER A 558 28.20 -4.17 11.41
CA SER A 558 27.68 -2.90 10.92
C SER A 558 26.87 -2.15 11.99
N GLU A 559 26.02 -2.84 12.74
CA GLU A 559 25.21 -2.26 13.82
C GLU A 559 26.05 -1.91 15.05
N VAL A 560 27.09 -2.70 15.35
CA VAL A 560 28.07 -2.36 16.41
C VAL A 560 28.81 -1.05 16.07
N VAL A 561 29.23 -0.88 14.80
CA VAL A 561 29.87 0.36 14.36
C VAL A 561 28.90 1.55 14.44
N ARG A 562 27.63 1.36 14.09
CA ARG A 562 26.58 2.39 14.21
C ARG A 562 26.30 2.76 15.67
N LEU A 563 26.24 1.76 16.55
CA LEU A 563 26.08 1.95 18.00
C LEU A 563 27.23 2.80 18.56
N LEU A 564 28.48 2.51 18.19
CA LEU A 564 29.64 3.33 18.56
C LEU A 564 29.54 4.77 18.05
N SER A 565 29.01 4.97 16.84
CA SER A 565 28.79 6.31 16.28
C SER A 565 27.71 7.08 17.05
N HIS A 566 26.62 6.42 17.45
CA HIS A 566 25.53 7.05 18.20
C HIS A 566 25.83 7.22 19.69
N ALA A 567 26.80 6.49 20.25
CA ALA A 567 27.25 6.69 21.62
C ALA A 567 27.73 8.14 21.85
N TRP A 568 28.43 8.74 20.89
CA TRP A 568 28.82 10.15 21.01
C TRP A 568 27.62 11.10 21.03
N VAL A 569 26.65 10.88 20.12
CA VAL A 569 25.43 11.69 20.03
C VAL A 569 24.62 11.58 21.33
N PHE A 570 24.51 10.37 21.87
CA PHE A 570 23.85 10.12 23.15
C PHE A 570 24.57 10.83 24.31
N PHE A 571 25.91 10.77 24.35
CA PHE A 571 26.71 11.54 25.31
C PHE A 571 26.42 13.04 25.21
N ALA A 572 26.35 13.56 23.98
CA ALA A 572 26.10 14.97 23.70
C ALA A 572 24.70 15.43 24.15
N LEU A 573 23.69 14.59 23.95
CA LEU A 573 22.31 14.83 24.40
C LEU A 573 22.16 14.78 25.93
N ALA A 574 22.78 13.77 26.57
CA ALA A 574 22.52 13.47 27.97
C ALA A 574 23.47 14.19 28.94
N PHE A 575 24.75 14.37 28.60
CA PHE A 575 25.80 14.66 29.59
C PHE A 575 26.83 15.73 29.22
N LEU A 576 26.97 16.14 27.97
CA LEU A 576 28.06 17.04 27.54
C LEU A 576 28.12 18.36 28.31
N ASP A 577 26.98 18.90 28.72
CA ASP A 577 26.88 20.13 29.51
C ASP A 577 27.08 19.95 31.01
N LEU A 578 27.00 18.72 31.50
CA LEU A 578 27.18 18.39 32.92
C LEU A 578 28.67 18.18 33.28
N PHE A 579 29.54 18.02 32.28
CA PHE A 579 30.96 17.72 32.47
C PHE A 579 31.87 18.69 31.67
N PRO A 580 31.87 20.01 32.02
CA PRO A 580 32.73 20.99 31.35
C PRO A 580 34.21 20.63 31.53
N GLY A 581 35.02 20.78 30.47
CA GLY A 581 36.46 20.50 30.49
C GLY A 581 36.83 19.05 30.18
N LEU A 582 35.89 18.11 30.26
CA LEU A 582 36.15 16.68 30.08
C LEU A 582 36.76 16.34 28.71
N THR A 583 36.36 17.07 27.66
CA THR A 583 36.80 16.78 26.28
C THR A 583 38.23 17.24 25.97
N VAL A 584 38.89 17.96 26.89
CA VAL A 584 40.29 18.41 26.75
C VAL A 584 41.27 17.25 26.99
N HIS A 585 40.89 16.27 27.81
CA HIS A 585 41.73 15.12 28.15
C HIS A 585 41.23 13.84 27.45
N PHE A 586 41.99 13.32 26.48
CA PHE A 586 41.54 12.22 25.62
C PHE A 586 41.16 10.94 26.39
N ALA A 587 42.00 10.47 27.32
CA ALA A 587 41.74 9.21 28.02
C ALA A 587 40.50 9.31 28.92
N GLY A 588 40.35 10.44 29.61
CA GLY A 588 39.18 10.72 30.44
C GLY A 588 37.91 10.90 29.62
N TYR A 589 38.02 11.56 28.47
CA TYR A 589 36.94 11.70 27.50
C TYR A 589 36.48 10.34 26.94
N ALA A 590 37.41 9.46 26.57
CA ALA A 590 37.09 8.12 26.09
C ALA A 590 36.36 7.30 27.16
N VAL A 591 36.84 7.32 28.41
CA VAL A 591 36.20 6.63 29.53
C VAL A 591 34.81 7.20 29.81
N ALA A 592 34.63 8.52 29.73
CA ALA A 592 33.33 9.15 29.89
C ALA A 592 32.36 8.75 28.77
N VAL A 593 32.77 8.74 27.50
CA VAL A 593 31.91 8.32 26.39
C VAL A 593 31.51 6.85 26.54
N VAL A 594 32.43 5.97 26.95
CA VAL A 594 32.13 4.55 27.17
C VAL A 594 31.14 4.37 28.33
N LEU A 595 31.44 4.94 29.49
CA LEU A 595 30.64 4.71 30.70
C LEU A 595 29.33 5.52 30.71
N LEU A 596 29.32 6.77 30.25
CA LEU A 596 28.11 7.61 30.29
C LEU A 596 27.25 7.47 29.06
N ALA A 597 27.76 6.92 27.96
CA ALA A 597 26.98 6.79 26.75
C ALA A 597 26.93 5.41 26.14
N LEU A 598 28.07 4.78 25.79
CA LEU A 598 28.02 3.48 25.11
C LEU A 598 27.31 2.40 25.94
N ILE A 599 27.70 2.24 27.21
CA ILE A 599 27.10 1.25 28.10
C ILE A 599 25.60 1.56 28.34
N PRO A 600 25.22 2.79 28.74
CA PRO A 600 23.81 3.11 28.92
C PRO A 600 22.98 3.00 27.63
N LEU A 601 23.52 3.42 26.49
CA LEU A 601 22.85 3.32 25.20
C LEU A 601 22.54 1.86 24.88
N LEU A 602 23.52 0.96 25.06
CA LEU A 602 23.34 -0.48 24.88
C LEU A 602 22.30 -1.06 25.85
N LEU A 603 22.42 -0.74 27.14
CA LEU A 603 21.55 -1.27 28.19
C LEU A 603 20.10 -0.79 28.07
N TRP A 604 19.86 0.43 27.59
CA TRP A 604 18.52 0.96 27.36
C TRP A 604 17.94 0.55 26.01
N ALA A 605 18.76 0.34 24.97
CA ALA A 605 18.25 -0.02 23.66
C ALA A 605 17.48 -1.36 23.66
N ILE A 606 17.93 -2.35 24.43
CA ILE A 606 17.27 -3.66 24.55
C ILE A 606 15.86 -3.57 25.20
N PRO A 607 15.70 -3.05 26.44
CA PRO A 607 14.40 -2.97 27.09
C PRO A 607 13.41 -2.06 26.33
N LEU A 608 13.89 -0.98 25.72
CA LEU A 608 13.04 -0.14 24.87
C LEU A 608 12.53 -0.90 23.64
N ALA A 609 13.36 -1.75 23.02
CA ALA A 609 12.90 -2.61 21.92
C ALA A 609 11.90 -3.69 22.40
N TYR A 610 12.05 -4.22 23.61
CA TYR A 610 11.02 -5.08 24.22
C TYR A 610 9.71 -4.33 24.46
N MET A 611 9.77 -3.07 24.90
CA MET A 611 8.57 -2.24 25.04
C MET A 611 7.89 -1.99 23.69
N MET A 612 8.65 -1.78 22.61
CA MET A 612 8.11 -1.71 21.26
C MET A 612 7.40 -3.00 20.86
N ARG A 613 7.90 -4.17 21.27
CA ARG A 613 7.23 -5.46 21.04
C ARG A 613 5.92 -5.58 21.81
N VAL A 614 5.88 -5.10 23.06
CA VAL A 614 4.64 -5.03 23.84
C VAL A 614 3.63 -4.12 23.15
N TRP A 615 4.04 -2.93 22.70
CA TRP A 615 3.22 -2.03 21.90
C TRP A 615 2.63 -2.72 20.67
N ALA A 616 3.45 -3.44 19.90
CA ALA A 616 3.01 -4.15 18.70
C ALA A 616 1.96 -5.24 18.99
N SER A 617 2.07 -5.92 20.14
CA SER A 617 1.10 -6.97 20.54
C SER A 617 -0.17 -6.45 21.21
N THR A 618 -0.29 -5.15 21.47
CA THR A 618 -1.32 -4.60 22.35
C THR A 618 -2.23 -3.62 21.59
N PRO A 619 -3.49 -4.00 21.25
CA PRO A 619 -4.36 -3.19 20.40
C PRO A 619 -4.62 -1.77 20.93
N TRP A 620 -4.79 -1.61 22.25
CA TRP A 620 -5.06 -0.30 22.86
C TRP A 620 -3.84 0.63 22.90
N LEU A 621 -2.63 0.18 22.54
CA LEU A 621 -1.44 1.01 22.39
C LEU A 621 -1.19 1.42 20.93
N GLN A 622 -1.79 0.71 19.97
CA GLN A 622 -1.60 0.92 18.53
C GLN A 622 -2.27 2.21 18.00
N TRP A 623 -3.08 2.91 18.81
CA TRP A 623 -3.53 4.27 18.46
C TRP A 623 -2.37 5.26 18.34
N MET A 624 -1.27 5.02 19.07
CA MET A 624 -0.06 5.83 19.02
C MET A 624 0.91 5.21 18.02
N HIS A 625 1.39 6.02 17.08
CA HIS A 625 2.33 5.59 16.05
C HIS A 625 3.65 5.07 16.66
N SER A 626 4.19 3.98 16.12
CA SER A 626 5.42 3.28 16.56
C SER A 626 6.59 4.25 16.85
N HIS A 627 6.89 5.12 15.89
CA HIS A 627 7.94 6.14 16.01
C HIS A 627 7.73 7.13 17.16
N LEU A 628 6.49 7.61 17.37
CA LEU A 628 6.18 8.53 18.46
C LEU A 628 6.35 7.82 19.81
N PHE A 629 5.88 6.58 19.91
CA PHE A 629 6.05 5.79 21.12
C PHE A 629 7.54 5.63 21.48
N LEU A 630 8.37 5.23 20.51
CA LEU A 630 9.81 5.10 20.73
C LEU A 630 10.48 6.43 21.09
N ALA A 631 10.07 7.53 20.45
CA ALA A 631 10.59 8.85 20.78
C ALA A 631 10.27 9.24 22.24
N LEU A 632 9.03 9.04 22.69
CA LEU A 632 8.65 9.31 24.08
C LEU A 632 9.42 8.44 25.08
N LEU A 633 9.68 7.19 24.74
CA LEU A 633 10.51 6.30 25.56
C LEU A 633 11.95 6.82 25.68
N TRP A 634 12.58 7.23 24.58
CA TRP A 634 13.92 7.81 24.63
C TRP A 634 13.96 9.15 25.38
N LEU A 635 12.96 10.01 25.24
CA LEU A 635 12.86 11.24 26.04
C LEU A 635 12.80 10.92 27.54
N THR A 636 12.04 9.89 27.91
CA THR A 636 11.95 9.42 29.31
C THR A 636 13.31 8.94 29.81
N VAL A 637 14.05 8.18 29.01
CA VAL A 637 15.42 7.74 29.36
C VAL A 637 16.37 8.93 29.54
N LEU A 638 16.38 9.87 28.59
CA LEU A 638 17.24 11.06 28.68
C LEU A 638 16.91 11.91 29.91
N TRP A 639 15.63 12.08 30.22
CA TRP A 639 15.18 12.78 31.42
C TRP A 639 15.62 12.06 32.70
N LEU A 640 15.42 10.74 32.77
CA LEU A 640 15.83 9.91 33.90
C LEU A 640 17.35 9.98 34.13
N MET A 641 18.14 9.91 33.06
CA MET A 641 19.61 9.97 33.14
C MET A 641 20.14 11.33 33.59
N ARG A 642 19.40 12.41 33.33
CA ARG A 642 19.72 13.76 33.83
C ARG A 642 19.19 14.00 35.25
N SER A 643 18.19 13.23 35.69
CA SER A 643 17.57 13.36 37.01
C SER A 643 18.51 13.02 38.17
N ARG A 644 18.04 13.30 39.39
CA ARG A 644 18.74 12.94 40.64
C ARG A 644 18.77 11.42 40.87
N CYS A 645 17.84 10.66 40.28
CA CYS A 645 17.80 9.20 40.42
C CYS A 645 19.05 8.53 39.83
N PHE A 646 19.64 9.12 38.78
CA PHE A 646 20.86 8.61 38.15
C PHE A 646 22.16 9.19 38.77
N ALA A 647 22.05 9.99 39.83
CA ALA A 647 23.21 10.55 40.52
C ALA A 647 24.18 9.49 41.09
N PRO A 648 23.74 8.34 41.65
CA PRO A 648 24.66 7.30 42.12
C PRO A 648 25.56 6.77 41.01
N TYR A 649 25.00 6.54 39.81
CA TYR A 649 25.77 6.10 38.65
C TYR A 649 26.75 7.18 38.18
N ARG A 650 26.31 8.44 38.14
CA ARG A 650 27.23 9.56 37.83
C ARG A 650 28.40 9.62 38.80
N ARG A 651 28.16 9.48 40.11
CA ARG A 651 29.23 9.42 41.12
C ARG A 651 30.19 8.25 40.92
N LEU A 652 29.69 7.10 40.48
CA LEU A 652 30.54 5.96 40.11
C LEU A 652 31.46 6.32 38.94
N VAL A 653 30.90 6.92 37.87
CA VAL A 653 31.72 7.37 36.73
C VAL A 653 32.72 8.43 37.16
N GLU A 654 32.33 9.37 38.02
CA GLU A 654 33.27 10.36 38.58
C GLU A 654 34.46 9.67 39.25
N ARG A 655 34.24 8.61 40.04
CA ARG A 655 35.34 7.81 40.63
C ARG A 655 36.21 7.15 39.56
N CYS A 656 35.62 6.60 38.50
CA CYS A 656 36.40 6.05 37.38
C CYS A 656 37.25 7.11 36.68
N LEU A 657 36.71 8.31 36.46
CA LEU A 657 37.47 9.44 35.92
C LEU A 657 38.61 9.85 36.87
N HIS A 658 38.39 9.74 38.19
CA HIS A 658 39.44 9.97 39.18
C HIS A 658 40.60 8.96 39.05
N CYS A 659 40.31 7.69 38.76
CA CYS A 659 41.34 6.68 38.53
C CYS A 659 42.17 6.93 37.26
N VAL A 660 41.60 7.62 36.27
CA VAL A 660 42.25 7.92 34.97
C VAL A 660 43.00 9.26 35.03
N GLY A 661 43.14 9.86 36.22
CA GLY A 661 43.89 11.10 36.42
C GLY A 661 43.10 12.37 36.10
N LEU A 662 41.76 12.32 36.05
CA LEU A 662 40.94 13.53 35.98
C LEU A 662 40.45 13.95 37.37
N ARG A 663 40.34 15.26 37.57
CA ARG A 663 39.89 15.88 38.83
C ARG A 663 39.03 17.11 38.53
N LYS A 664 38.21 17.49 39.51
CA LYS A 664 37.39 18.71 39.44
C LYS A 664 38.19 19.88 40.01
N GLN A 665 38.43 20.90 39.20
CA GLN A 665 38.96 22.19 39.64
C GLN A 665 37.80 23.14 39.94
N ARG A 666 37.79 23.75 41.12
CA ARG A 666 36.79 24.78 41.48
C ARG A 666 37.18 26.13 40.88
N ILE A 667 36.18 26.84 40.36
CA ILE A 667 36.34 28.21 39.85
C ILE A 667 36.00 29.20 40.96
N ASP A 668 36.87 30.18 41.19
CA ASP A 668 36.67 31.25 42.17
C ASP A 668 35.29 31.88 42.02
N ALA A 669 34.58 32.02 43.14
CA ALA A 669 33.28 32.68 43.23
C ALA A 669 33.30 34.11 42.66
N LYS A 670 34.45 34.79 42.72
CA LYS A 670 34.63 36.15 42.19
C LYS A 670 34.96 36.19 40.70
N SER A 671 35.35 35.06 40.09
CA SER A 671 35.68 35.02 38.67
C SER A 671 34.42 35.16 37.81
N PRO A 672 34.38 36.10 36.85
CA PRO A 672 33.23 36.25 35.96
C PRO A 672 33.03 35.02 35.07
N LEU A 673 34.08 34.23 34.83
CA LEU A 673 34.02 32.97 34.07
C LEU A 673 33.17 31.89 34.75
N ARG A 674 32.95 31.98 36.07
CA ARG A 674 32.08 31.05 36.82
C ARG A 674 30.63 31.11 36.34
N SER A 675 30.17 32.27 35.90
CA SER A 675 28.81 32.43 35.35
C SER A 675 28.65 31.75 33.98
N ILE A 676 29.74 31.61 33.23
CA ILE A 676 29.77 31.04 31.88
C ILE A 676 30.00 29.52 31.93
N LEU A 677 30.90 29.05 32.79
CA LEU A 677 31.36 27.65 32.85
C LEU A 677 30.70 26.81 33.95
N GLY A 678 30.14 27.46 34.97
CA GLY A 678 29.64 26.81 36.18
C GLY A 678 30.67 26.81 37.33
N ALA A 679 30.36 26.08 38.41
CA ALA A 679 31.15 26.11 39.65
C ALA A 679 32.50 25.37 39.58
N TYR A 680 32.67 24.47 38.61
CA TYR A 680 33.87 23.66 38.45
C TYR A 680 34.07 23.25 36.99
N PHE A 681 35.29 22.84 36.66
CA PHE A 681 35.62 22.16 35.41
C PHE A 681 36.50 20.94 35.65
N TRP A 682 36.51 20.01 34.70
CA TRP A 682 37.36 18.83 34.73
C TRP A 682 38.71 19.12 34.08
N THR A 683 39.80 18.80 34.78
CA THR A 683 41.17 18.96 34.30
C THR A 683 42.05 17.78 34.73
N ASP A 684 43.24 17.68 34.13
CA ASP A 684 44.25 16.69 34.52
C ASP A 684 44.62 16.89 36.00
N ALA A 685 44.81 15.80 36.75
CA ALA A 685 45.19 15.83 38.16
C ALA A 685 46.49 16.61 38.41
N VAL A 686 47.37 16.66 37.40
CA VAL A 686 48.63 17.43 37.45
C VAL A 686 48.38 18.94 37.38
N ASP A 687 47.29 19.36 36.72
CA ASP A 687 46.94 20.75 36.48
C ASP A 687 45.90 21.28 37.49
N VAL A 688 45.65 20.54 38.59
CA VAL A 688 44.75 20.94 39.67
C VAL A 688 45.50 21.77 40.70
N HIS A 689 44.86 22.86 41.13
CA HIS A 689 45.29 23.68 42.24
C HIS A 689 44.41 23.42 43.47
N ASP A 690 45.00 23.47 44.66
CA ASP A 690 44.30 23.27 45.93
C ASP A 690 43.27 24.38 46.20
N ASP A 691 43.54 25.59 45.72
CA ASP A 691 42.67 26.75 45.85
C ASP A 691 41.73 26.93 44.65
N ASP A 692 40.63 27.66 44.87
CA ASP A 692 39.72 28.08 43.81
C ASP A 692 40.48 28.95 42.77
N THR A 693 40.43 28.58 41.48
CA THR A 693 41.21 29.26 40.43
C THR A 693 40.43 30.37 39.74
N ALA A 694 41.09 31.49 39.48
CA ALA A 694 40.58 32.56 38.61
C ALA A 694 40.94 32.34 37.13
N TYR A 695 41.92 31.46 36.84
CA TYR A 695 42.43 31.17 35.50
C TYR A 695 41.86 29.85 34.97
N VAL A 696 41.33 29.88 33.75
CA VAL A 696 40.70 28.73 33.09
C VAL A 696 41.47 28.39 31.81
N PRO A 697 41.63 27.10 31.44
CA PRO A 697 42.23 26.71 30.18
C PRO A 697 41.50 27.34 28.97
N LEU A 698 42.25 27.96 28.06
CA LEU A 698 41.71 28.48 26.80
C LEU A 698 41.03 27.38 25.98
N SER A 699 41.54 26.16 26.01
CA SER A 699 40.95 25.01 25.31
C SER A 699 39.52 24.71 25.77
N LEU A 700 39.17 25.02 27.02
CA LEU A 700 37.83 24.91 27.57
C LEU A 700 36.99 26.13 27.20
N LEU A 701 37.52 27.34 27.33
CA LEU A 701 36.82 28.57 26.93
C LEU A 701 36.40 28.54 25.46
N LEU A 702 37.27 28.05 24.58
CA LEU A 702 36.98 27.87 23.15
C LEU A 702 35.87 26.85 22.86
N GLN A 703 35.51 25.98 23.81
CA GLN A 703 34.40 25.02 23.70
C GLN A 703 33.08 25.57 24.27
N THR A 704 33.14 26.71 24.96
CA THR A 704 32.01 27.24 25.70
C THR A 704 31.17 28.15 24.82
N LYS A 705 29.86 28.20 25.09
CA LYS A 705 28.92 29.02 24.33
C LYS A 705 29.27 30.51 24.50
N ASP A 706 29.08 31.28 23.43
CA ASP A 706 29.12 32.76 23.43
C ASP A 706 30.47 33.39 23.83
N VAL A 707 31.58 32.63 23.77
CA VAL A 707 32.94 33.15 23.97
C VAL A 707 33.49 33.75 22.67
N ALA A 708 33.76 35.06 22.71
CA ALA A 708 34.29 35.85 21.61
C ALA A 708 35.83 35.80 21.60
N MET A 709 36.43 35.21 20.54
CA MET A 709 37.88 34.96 20.50
C MET A 709 38.71 36.25 20.41
N ASP A 710 38.14 37.28 19.79
CA ASP A 710 38.68 38.63 19.65
C ASP A 710 38.83 39.37 21.00
N ARG A 711 38.15 38.91 22.05
CA ARG A 711 38.25 39.49 23.40
C ARG A 711 39.31 38.83 24.29
N ILE A 712 40.13 37.97 23.71
CA ILE A 712 41.20 37.26 24.43
C ILE A 712 42.53 37.90 24.03
N CYS A 713 43.17 38.57 24.98
CA CYS A 713 44.49 39.16 24.83
C CYS A 713 45.25 39.01 26.15
N ASP A 714 46.56 38.74 26.06
CA ASP A 714 47.48 38.62 27.21
C ASP A 714 46.89 37.88 28.44
N HIS A 715 46.49 36.62 28.27
CA HIS A 715 45.93 35.77 29.33
C HIS A 715 44.68 36.35 30.03
N GLU A 716 43.98 37.29 29.40
CA GLU A 716 42.76 37.93 29.89
C GLU A 716 41.60 37.78 28.91
N TYR A 717 40.38 37.63 29.44
CA TYR A 717 39.12 37.60 28.68
C TYR A 717 38.20 38.71 29.15
N TRP A 718 37.88 39.63 28.26
CA TRP A 718 37.09 40.83 28.54
C TRP A 718 35.60 40.57 28.30
N LEU A 719 34.76 40.68 29.34
CA LEU A 719 33.33 40.36 29.24
C LEU A 719 32.48 41.52 28.67
N CYS A 720 32.84 42.79 28.94
CA CYS A 720 32.09 43.97 28.49
C CYS A 720 32.68 44.60 27.21
N GLN A 721 31.82 45.21 26.38
CA GLN A 721 32.18 45.82 25.10
C GLN A 721 32.46 47.33 25.21
N GLU A 722 32.18 47.95 26.36
CA GLU A 722 32.17 49.43 26.52
C GLU A 722 33.54 50.10 26.30
N ASP A 723 34.65 49.36 26.31
CA ASP A 723 36.00 49.92 26.09
C ASP A 723 36.65 49.55 24.75
N PHE A 724 36.00 48.78 23.87
CA PHE A 724 36.65 48.31 22.62
C PHE A 724 36.71 49.35 21.49
N ASP A 725 35.98 50.47 21.61
CA ASP A 725 36.04 51.57 20.63
C ASP A 725 37.25 52.50 20.85
N ALA A 726 37.97 52.35 21.96
CA ALA A 726 39.29 52.94 22.11
C ALA A 726 40.34 51.90 21.67
N ARG A 727 40.88 52.05 20.46
CA ARG A 727 42.19 51.47 20.07
C ARG A 727 43.33 52.11 20.88
N ASP A 728 43.21 52.20 22.19
CA ASP A 728 44.29 52.64 23.05
C ASP A 728 45.05 51.41 23.53
N TRP A 729 45.97 50.94 22.68
CA TRP A 729 46.99 49.93 23.02
C TRP A 729 47.99 50.45 24.09
N SER A 730 47.69 51.58 24.74
CA SER A 730 48.57 52.35 25.62
C SER A 730 48.29 52.13 27.12
N HIS A 731 47.22 51.43 27.51
CA HIS A 731 47.04 50.94 28.87
C HIS A 731 47.71 49.56 29.09
N THR A 732 48.97 49.44 28.66
CA THR A 732 49.88 48.38 29.11
C THR A 732 50.41 48.73 30.51
N LEU A 733 49.54 48.62 31.52
CA LEU A 733 50.04 48.20 32.82
C LEU A 733 50.26 46.68 32.68
N PRO A 734 51.50 46.16 32.74
CA PRO A 734 51.72 44.73 32.65
C PRO A 734 50.98 44.08 33.83
N THR A 735 49.87 43.43 33.56
CA THR A 735 49.23 42.59 34.56
C THR A 735 50.19 41.46 34.83
N THR A 736 50.85 41.50 35.99
CA THR A 736 51.82 40.46 36.34
C THR A 736 51.08 39.14 36.52
N HIS A 737 51.14 38.28 35.50
CA HIS A 737 50.60 36.93 35.58
C HIS A 737 51.48 36.06 36.49
N PRO A 738 50.90 35.11 37.23
CA PRO A 738 51.67 34.13 37.97
C PRO A 738 52.63 33.38 37.04
N LYS A 739 53.87 33.13 37.50
CA LYS A 739 54.90 32.44 36.69
C LYS A 739 54.40 31.11 36.09
N TRP A 740 53.60 30.36 36.83
CA TRP A 740 53.05 29.09 36.36
C TRP A 740 52.16 29.24 35.12
N VAL A 741 51.47 30.37 34.93
CA VAL A 741 50.62 30.64 33.75
C VAL A 741 51.48 30.83 32.51
N LEU A 742 52.59 31.56 32.66
CA LEU A 742 53.53 31.86 31.57
C LEU A 742 54.40 30.66 31.19
N GLU A 743 54.64 29.74 32.12
CA GLU A 743 55.48 28.55 31.89
C GLU A 743 54.66 27.30 31.50
N HIS A 744 53.33 27.32 31.66
CA HIS A 744 52.49 26.16 31.34
C HIS A 744 52.51 25.85 29.85
N ARG A 745 52.35 24.57 29.49
CA ARG A 745 52.13 24.17 28.08
C ARG A 745 50.82 24.71 27.48
N GLY A 746 49.79 24.91 28.30
CA GLY A 746 48.48 25.40 27.87
C GLY A 746 48.34 26.89 28.11
N TYR A 747 47.62 27.58 27.23
CA TYR A 747 47.21 28.96 27.45
C TYR A 747 46.05 29.01 28.45
N TYR A 748 46.22 29.70 29.58
CA TYR A 748 45.19 29.91 30.61
C TYR A 748 44.74 31.36 30.63
N VAL A 749 43.46 31.61 30.87
CA VAL A 749 42.86 32.95 30.76
C VAL A 749 42.08 33.30 32.02
N ARG A 750 42.27 34.52 32.51
CA ARG A 750 41.50 35.12 33.60
C ARG A 750 40.39 36.00 33.03
N GLY A 751 39.18 35.89 33.57
CA GLY A 751 38.09 36.79 33.17
C GLY A 751 38.19 38.15 33.86
N ILE A 752 37.99 39.22 33.09
CA ILE A 752 37.90 40.61 33.54
C ILE A 752 36.50 41.13 33.21
N LYS A 753 35.87 41.76 34.21
CA LYS A 753 34.55 42.36 34.05
C LYS A 753 34.64 43.67 33.32
#